data_AF-A0A364KYG5-F1
#
_entry.id   AF-A0A364KYG5-F1
#
_cell.length_a   1.000
_cell.length_b   1.000
_cell.length_c   1.000
_cell.angle_alpha   90.00
_cell.angle_beta   90.00
_cell.angle_gamma   90.00
#
_symmetry.space_group_name_H-M   'P 1'
#
loop_
_entity.id
_entity.type
_entity.pdbx_description
1 polymer ?
#
loop_
_entity_poly.entity_id
_entity_poly.type
_entity_poly.pdbx_seq_one_letter_code
_entity_poly.pdbx_strand_id
1 'polypeptide(L)'
;MSAPRSVAAALRRTRLSSRCRFTPQTIIAPISVNTARSFSITTTNRADASRKIKLTAASYPQLKRNPNFAEVTKEHVQYFKELLGTDSALIDGVNTDATDDLAAFNSDWMRKYGGQTRLVLKPQTTEEVSKILKYCNEHKLAVVPQGGNTGLVGGSVPVFDEIVINTARLNQIRSFDEESGVLVADAGVILEIADAHVGEKGYLFPLDLGAKGSCHIGGNVATNAGGLRLLRYGSLHGNVLGLEAVLPDGTIIDSLSTLRKNNTGYDFKQLFIGAEGTIGIITGVSILCPPRAKAVNVAYFGLESFDQVRKAFREAKGQLSEILSAFELMDGRSQALVKESTGNKAPLEGEYPFYCLIETSGSNAEHDTAKLESFLEHVLGEGIVADGVLAQDETQIQSLWRWREGITESLSHLGGTYKYDVSIPLPELYQLVEDTKTRLTEKGLVGDDDSFPVRAVVGYGHMGDSNLHLNVAVRQYTKEVEEAIEPWVYEWIAKRNGSISAEHGLGVAKKEFIGYSQNDTNIKLMKQLKDLYDPKMSHTALITGATGLLGREVTKSFKQAGWLTVGQGFNRAAPPTILKANLEDPADVKRILDEAKPQVVVHCAANRQPDACEKNPEQARKINVEATRILAEGTNARGILLIYISTDYVFAGREGEAPYETDAKTSPTNIYGEMKRDGEEAVLEATKESGTGVVLRVPVLYGPTEYNGESAVNTILDAVEKSKDANANLKMDDWARRFPTNTQDVGRVCNDIAVRYIKDKHNLKNLPKILHFSAEEDMTKYEIAQRLAKILGVEIPGMVANKEGNDPNAAVQRPYNTHLSTKVLKDVGINVQAMKFDDWWKAYLKK
;
A
#
# COMPACT_ATOMS: atom_id res chain seq x y z
N MET A 1 20.25 59.54 39.64
CA MET A 1 20.95 58.76 40.68
C MET A 1 19.96 58.29 41.73
N SER A 2 19.65 57.00 41.77
CA SER A 2 19.30 56.22 42.97
C SER A 2 18.98 54.78 42.52
N ALA A 3 19.64 53.82 43.17
CA ALA A 3 19.73 52.41 42.78
C ALA A 3 18.49 51.57 43.15
N PRO A 4 18.28 50.40 42.52
CA PRO A 4 17.10 49.56 42.72
C PRO A 4 17.22 48.61 43.92
N ARG A 5 16.08 48.28 44.53
CA ARG A 5 15.94 47.34 45.65
C ARG A 5 15.90 45.88 45.16
N SER A 6 16.57 45.01 45.90
CA SER A 6 16.89 43.61 45.60
C SER A 6 15.73 42.61 45.70
N VAL A 7 15.81 41.56 44.88
CA VAL A 7 14.92 40.40 44.64
C VAL A 7 14.87 39.36 45.80
N ALA A 8 15.39 39.65 46.99
CA ALA A 8 15.51 38.65 48.08
C ALA A 8 14.22 38.38 48.91
N ALA A 9 13.05 38.88 48.51
CA ALA A 9 11.83 38.83 49.33
C ALA A 9 10.88 37.64 49.04
N ALA A 10 10.99 36.98 47.88
CA ALA A 10 10.09 35.88 47.52
C ALA A 10 10.48 34.51 48.12
N LEU A 11 11.75 34.33 48.52
CA LEU A 11 12.28 33.05 49.03
C LEU A 11 12.30 32.93 50.57
N ARG A 12 11.65 33.84 51.33
CA ARG A 12 11.75 33.88 52.81
C ARG A 12 10.57 33.28 53.58
N ARG A 13 9.62 32.60 52.94
CA ARG A 13 8.52 31.90 53.63
C ARG A 13 8.71 30.39 53.73
N THR A 14 9.91 29.93 54.07
CA THR A 14 10.13 28.57 54.58
C THR A 14 11.46 28.52 55.33
N ARG A 15 11.40 28.74 56.64
CA ARG A 15 12.13 28.01 57.70
C ARG A 15 12.22 28.87 58.95
N LEU A 16 11.59 28.40 60.03
CA LEU A 16 12.25 28.11 61.31
C LEU A 16 11.23 27.57 62.32
N SER A 17 11.29 26.28 62.63
CA SER A 17 11.08 25.79 64.00
C SER A 17 11.98 24.59 64.28
N SER A 18 13.01 24.87 65.09
CA SER A 18 13.65 24.04 66.12
C SER A 18 14.08 22.57 65.85
N ARG A 19 15.41 22.39 65.86
CA ARG A 19 16.23 21.33 66.49
C ARG A 19 15.54 20.00 66.88
N CYS A 20 15.99 18.91 66.25
CA CYS A 20 16.26 17.64 66.92
C CYS A 20 17.43 16.90 66.26
N ARG A 21 18.33 16.34 67.07
CA ARG A 21 19.45 15.49 66.66
C ARG A 21 18.93 14.11 66.24
N PHE A 22 19.46 13.53 65.18
CA PHE A 22 19.28 12.11 64.88
C PHE A 22 20.62 11.41 64.64
N THR A 23 20.85 10.38 65.45
CA THR A 23 21.79 9.27 65.25
C THR A 23 21.27 8.32 64.17
N PRO A 24 22.14 7.63 63.41
CA PRO A 24 21.70 6.69 62.38
C PRO A 24 21.27 5.37 63.02
N GLN A 25 20.01 4.98 62.84
CA GLN A 25 19.56 3.60 63.02
C GLN A 25 19.14 3.05 61.66
N THR A 26 19.90 2.06 61.21
CA THR A 26 19.58 1.16 60.10
C THR A 26 18.40 0.30 60.51
N ILE A 27 17.25 0.45 59.85
CA ILE A 27 16.16 -0.52 59.90
C ILE A 27 16.03 -1.11 58.50
N ILE A 28 16.50 -2.34 58.36
CA ILE A 28 16.17 -3.24 57.26
C ILE A 28 14.85 -3.91 57.64
N ALA A 29 13.79 -3.70 56.85
CA ALA A 29 12.59 -4.53 56.87
C ALA A 29 12.10 -4.74 55.44
N PRO A 30 11.75 -5.99 55.06
CA PRO A 30 11.37 -6.32 53.68
C PRO A 30 9.92 -5.88 53.44
N ILE A 31 9.70 -5.09 52.39
CA ILE A 31 8.35 -4.74 51.95
C ILE A 31 7.92 -5.77 50.90
N SER A 32 6.95 -6.60 51.30
CA SER A 32 6.13 -7.40 50.39
C SER A 32 5.33 -6.46 49.49
N VAL A 33 5.71 -6.38 48.22
CA VAL A 33 4.96 -5.64 47.20
C VAL A 33 3.77 -6.49 46.76
N ASN A 34 2.60 -6.17 47.30
CA ASN A 34 1.33 -6.64 46.75
C ASN A 34 0.35 -5.46 46.75
N THR A 35 0.56 -4.52 45.83
CA THR A 35 -0.44 -3.54 45.42
C THR A 35 -0.56 -3.64 43.91
N ALA A 36 -1.41 -4.56 43.47
CA ALA A 36 -1.94 -4.55 42.13
C ALA A 36 -2.52 -3.15 41.84
N ARG A 37 -2.13 -2.56 40.72
CA ARG A 37 -2.82 -1.40 40.13
C ARG A 37 -4.22 -1.85 39.72
N SER A 38 -5.17 -1.85 40.66
CA SER A 38 -6.57 -2.03 40.34
C SER A 38 -7.11 -0.73 39.77
N PHE A 39 -7.08 -0.60 38.44
CA PHE A 39 -8.10 0.21 37.79
C PHE A 39 -9.43 -0.48 38.09
N SER A 40 -10.23 0.14 38.97
CA SER A 40 -11.62 -0.27 39.12
C SER A 40 -12.28 -0.04 37.76
N ILE A 41 -12.51 -1.12 37.02
CA ILE A 41 -13.55 -1.21 36.00
C ILE A 41 -14.87 -1.21 36.77
N THR A 42 -15.18 -0.09 37.43
CA THR A 42 -16.54 0.20 37.84
C THR A 42 -17.25 0.54 36.55
N THR A 43 -18.07 -0.42 36.11
CA THR A 43 -19.05 -0.30 35.06
C THR A 43 -19.92 0.95 35.28
N THR A 44 -19.47 2.08 34.76
CA THR A 44 -20.33 3.22 34.42
C THR A 44 -20.32 3.41 32.90
N ASN A 45 -20.43 2.31 32.16
CA ASN A 45 -20.91 2.30 30.77
C ASN A 45 -22.43 2.56 30.73
N ARG A 46 -22.84 3.74 31.18
CA ARG A 46 -24.17 4.30 30.87
C ARG A 46 -24.06 5.68 30.24
N ALA A 47 -23.05 5.87 29.39
CA ALA A 47 -23.06 6.86 28.33
C ALA A 47 -23.13 6.12 26.99
N ASP A 48 -24.37 5.94 26.53
CA ASP A 48 -24.84 5.61 25.18
C ASP A 48 -24.15 4.44 24.42
N ALA A 49 -24.49 3.20 24.79
CA ALA A 49 -24.21 2.00 23.99
C ALA A 49 -25.07 1.90 22.70
N SER A 50 -25.81 2.95 22.31
CA SER A 50 -26.79 2.89 21.22
C SER A 50 -26.31 3.37 19.84
N ARG A 51 -25.16 4.04 19.72
CA ARG A 51 -24.67 4.53 18.43
C ARG A 51 -23.91 3.45 17.67
N LYS A 52 -24.61 2.75 16.76
CA LYS A 52 -23.99 1.90 15.73
C LYS A 52 -22.94 2.69 14.94
N ILE A 53 -21.72 2.19 14.88
CA ILE A 53 -20.64 2.77 14.06
C ILE A 53 -20.99 2.59 12.58
N LYS A 54 -20.80 3.65 11.78
CA LYS A 54 -21.02 3.58 10.34
C LYS A 54 -19.90 2.75 9.70
N LEU A 55 -20.29 1.84 8.80
CA LEU A 55 -19.32 1.07 8.02
C LEU A 55 -18.43 2.01 7.20
N THR A 56 -17.13 1.74 7.20
CA THR A 56 -16.14 2.51 6.43
C THR A 56 -16.52 2.55 4.95
N ALA A 57 -16.94 1.42 4.39
CA ALA A 57 -17.43 1.32 3.01
C ALA A 57 -18.66 2.20 2.71
N ALA A 58 -19.51 2.46 3.71
CA ALA A 58 -20.69 3.32 3.55
C ALA A 58 -20.31 4.80 3.69
N SER A 59 -19.41 5.14 4.62
CA SER A 59 -18.90 6.50 4.81
C SER A 59 -18.02 6.96 3.65
N TYR A 60 -17.32 6.04 3.00
CA TYR A 60 -16.36 6.30 1.92
C TYR A 60 -16.68 5.44 0.68
N PRO A 61 -17.75 5.76 -0.08
CA PRO A 61 -18.26 4.93 -1.18
C PRO A 61 -17.32 4.79 -2.38
N GLN A 62 -16.28 5.63 -2.46
CA GLN A 62 -15.19 5.51 -3.43
C GLN A 62 -14.28 4.31 -3.16
N LEU A 63 -14.19 3.85 -1.91
CA LEU A 63 -13.51 2.60 -1.58
C LEU A 63 -14.35 1.44 -2.12
N LYS A 64 -13.76 0.60 -2.96
CA LYS A 64 -14.40 -0.59 -3.53
C LYS A 64 -13.70 -1.84 -3.05
N ARG A 65 -14.47 -2.85 -2.64
CA ARG A 65 -13.96 -4.18 -2.32
C ARG A 65 -13.27 -4.73 -3.57
N ASN A 66 -12.01 -5.13 -3.45
CA ASN A 66 -11.27 -5.67 -4.58
C ASN A 66 -11.85 -7.06 -4.93
N PRO A 67 -12.41 -7.25 -6.14
CA PRO A 67 -13.09 -8.50 -6.52
C PRO A 67 -12.12 -9.68 -6.69
N ASN A 68 -10.81 -9.44 -6.68
CA ASN A 68 -9.81 -10.50 -6.73
C ASN A 68 -9.70 -11.27 -5.41
N PHE A 69 -10.14 -10.70 -4.28
CA PHE A 69 -10.18 -11.43 -3.02
C PHE A 69 -11.46 -12.25 -2.91
N ALA A 70 -11.30 -13.52 -2.54
CA ALA A 70 -12.39 -14.42 -2.21
C ALA A 70 -13.08 -13.98 -0.92
N GLU A 71 -14.31 -14.44 -0.72
CA GLU A 71 -15.02 -14.34 0.56
C GLU A 71 -14.69 -15.55 1.44
N VAL A 72 -14.78 -15.39 2.76
CA VAL A 72 -14.55 -16.49 3.70
C VAL A 72 -15.70 -17.49 3.63
N THR A 73 -15.39 -18.77 3.39
CA THR A 73 -16.37 -19.88 3.34
C THR A 73 -16.25 -20.77 4.58
N LYS A 74 -17.15 -21.75 4.70
CA LYS A 74 -17.14 -22.72 5.80
C LYS A 74 -15.88 -23.61 5.77
N GLU A 75 -15.40 -23.94 4.57
CA GLU A 75 -14.19 -24.73 4.36
C GLU A 75 -12.95 -23.99 4.84
N HIS A 76 -12.86 -22.67 4.58
CA HIS A 76 -11.77 -21.85 5.10
C HIS A 76 -11.77 -21.85 6.64
N VAL A 77 -12.95 -21.68 7.26
CA VAL A 77 -13.08 -21.71 8.72
C VAL A 77 -12.67 -23.07 9.29
N GLN A 78 -13.07 -24.16 8.64
CA GLN A 78 -12.70 -25.50 9.07
C GLN A 78 -11.18 -25.73 9.03
N TYR A 79 -10.51 -25.28 7.96
CA TYR A 79 -9.05 -25.32 7.88
C TYR A 79 -8.38 -24.58 9.04
N PHE A 80 -8.84 -23.36 9.37
CA PHE A 80 -8.24 -22.60 10.46
C PHE A 80 -8.53 -23.19 11.85
N LYS A 81 -9.70 -23.82 12.05
CA LYS A 81 -10.01 -24.58 13.27
C LYS A 81 -9.03 -25.74 13.47
N GLU A 82 -8.79 -26.50 12.42
CA GLU A 82 -7.83 -27.63 12.44
C GLU A 82 -6.40 -27.14 12.66
N LEU A 83 -6.01 -26.02 12.05
CA LEU A 83 -4.69 -25.44 12.17
C LEU A 83 -4.39 -24.92 13.59
N LEU A 84 -5.34 -24.21 14.20
CA LEU A 84 -5.14 -23.53 15.48
C LEU A 84 -5.51 -24.39 16.70
N GLY A 85 -6.24 -25.48 16.50
CA GLY A 85 -6.45 -26.56 17.49
C GLY A 85 -7.29 -26.22 18.72
N THR A 86 -7.65 -24.95 18.97
CA THR A 86 -8.48 -24.52 20.10
C THR A 86 -9.58 -23.55 19.68
N ASP A 87 -10.80 -23.73 20.18
CA ASP A 87 -11.95 -22.86 19.83
C ASP A 87 -11.73 -21.40 20.23
N SER A 88 -10.96 -21.12 21.28
CA SER A 88 -10.58 -19.75 21.69
C SER A 88 -9.62 -19.05 20.71
N ALA A 89 -9.05 -19.78 19.76
CA ALA A 89 -8.09 -19.27 18.78
C ALA A 89 -8.76 -18.56 17.61
N LEU A 90 -10.08 -18.62 17.48
CA LEU A 90 -10.80 -17.91 16.43
C LEU A 90 -12.18 -17.43 16.88
N ILE A 91 -12.75 -16.49 16.15
CA ILE A 91 -14.14 -16.07 16.28
C ILE A 91 -14.83 -16.32 14.95
N ASP A 92 -15.84 -17.20 14.94
CA ASP A 92 -16.50 -17.74 13.74
C ASP A 92 -17.87 -17.09 13.48
N GLY A 93 -17.89 -15.97 12.77
CA GLY A 93 -19.12 -15.33 12.27
C GLY A 93 -19.64 -15.90 10.95
N VAL A 94 -19.05 -17.00 10.45
CA VAL A 94 -19.49 -17.66 9.22
C VAL A 94 -20.52 -18.74 9.52
N ASN A 95 -20.27 -19.55 10.53
CA ASN A 95 -21.15 -20.65 10.94
C ASN A 95 -22.08 -20.29 12.11
N THR A 96 -21.74 -19.26 12.89
CA THR A 96 -22.50 -18.86 14.07
C THR A 96 -22.82 -17.36 14.05
N ASP A 97 -23.83 -16.94 14.83
CA ASP A 97 -24.08 -15.51 15.06
C ASP A 97 -23.12 -15.00 16.14
N ALA A 98 -21.94 -14.59 15.71
CA ALA A 98 -20.87 -14.03 16.55
C ALA A 98 -20.78 -12.50 16.42
N THR A 99 -21.89 -11.83 16.09
CA THR A 99 -21.91 -10.39 15.79
C THR A 99 -21.35 -9.55 16.94
N ASP A 100 -21.72 -9.88 18.18
CA ASP A 100 -21.26 -9.16 19.38
C ASP A 100 -19.77 -9.38 19.65
N ASP A 101 -19.26 -10.62 19.48
CA ASP A 101 -17.85 -10.96 19.67
C ASP A 101 -16.94 -10.28 18.62
N LEU A 102 -17.44 -10.11 17.39
CA LEU A 102 -16.73 -9.47 16.28
C LEU A 102 -16.74 -7.92 16.37
N ALA A 103 -17.64 -7.33 17.16
CA ALA A 103 -17.83 -5.88 17.22
C ALA A 103 -16.55 -5.15 17.62
N ALA A 104 -15.80 -5.68 18.60
CA ALA A 104 -14.56 -5.07 19.09
C ALA A 104 -13.40 -5.10 18.06
N PHE A 105 -13.44 -6.04 17.11
CA PHE A 105 -12.43 -6.21 16.06
C PHE A 105 -12.76 -5.40 14.81
N ASN A 106 -14.03 -5.04 14.63
CA ASN A 106 -14.53 -4.22 13.53
C ASN A 106 -14.57 -2.72 13.85
N SER A 107 -14.50 -2.31 15.12
CA SER A 107 -14.49 -0.91 15.54
C SER A 107 -13.08 -0.42 15.80
N ASP A 108 -12.69 0.71 15.22
CA ASP A 108 -11.45 1.40 15.62
C ASP A 108 -11.61 2.11 16.98
N TRP A 109 -10.49 2.57 17.56
CA TRP A 109 -10.46 3.24 18.86
C TRP A 109 -11.28 4.53 18.90
N MET A 110 -11.28 5.31 17.80
CA MET A 110 -12.03 6.56 17.71
C MET A 110 -13.52 6.35 17.40
N ARG A 111 -13.94 5.11 17.10
CA ARG A 111 -15.29 4.77 16.61
C ARG A 111 -15.67 5.53 15.32
N LYS A 112 -14.68 5.86 14.49
CA LYS A 112 -14.83 6.53 13.18
C LYS A 112 -14.90 5.53 12.02
N TYR A 113 -14.17 4.41 12.12
CA TYR A 113 -14.05 3.40 11.07
C TYR A 113 -14.65 2.07 11.54
N GLY A 114 -15.50 1.49 10.69
CA GLY A 114 -16.23 0.24 10.95
C GLY A 114 -16.01 -0.80 9.85
N GLY A 115 -15.47 -1.96 10.21
CA GLY A 115 -15.28 -3.12 9.34
C GLY A 115 -16.47 -4.08 9.32
N GLN A 116 -16.36 -5.14 8.53
CA GLN A 116 -17.35 -6.21 8.37
C GLN A 116 -16.68 -7.60 8.37
N THR A 117 -15.58 -7.77 9.10
CA THR A 117 -14.96 -9.09 9.21
C THR A 117 -15.94 -10.09 9.80
N ARG A 118 -15.88 -11.33 9.28
CA ARG A 118 -16.64 -12.47 9.75
C ARG A 118 -15.76 -13.54 10.40
N LEU A 119 -14.45 -13.31 10.45
CA LEU A 119 -13.48 -14.26 10.97
C LEU A 119 -12.30 -13.52 11.60
N VAL A 120 -12.06 -13.80 12.88
CA VAL A 120 -10.86 -13.36 13.61
C VAL A 120 -10.03 -14.59 13.93
N LEU A 121 -8.73 -14.54 13.68
CA LEU A 121 -7.76 -15.59 14.01
C LEU A 121 -6.77 -15.06 15.07
N LYS A 122 -6.47 -15.88 16.08
CA LYS A 122 -5.61 -15.54 17.23
C LYS A 122 -4.48 -16.60 17.35
N PRO A 123 -3.47 -16.54 16.47
CA PRO A 123 -2.33 -17.46 16.52
C PRO A 123 -1.50 -17.23 17.79
N GLN A 124 -0.84 -18.29 18.25
CA GLN A 124 0.05 -18.31 19.41
C GLN A 124 1.52 -18.53 19.04
N THR A 125 1.83 -18.87 17.78
CA THR A 125 3.20 -19.09 17.29
C THR A 125 3.45 -18.41 15.94
N THR A 126 4.72 -18.13 15.64
CA THR A 126 5.15 -17.58 14.33
C THR A 126 4.82 -18.55 13.20
N GLU A 127 4.93 -19.86 13.44
CA GLU A 127 4.59 -20.91 12.49
C GLU A 127 3.09 -20.95 12.15
N GLU A 128 2.22 -20.68 13.13
CA GLU A 128 0.78 -20.54 12.86
C GLU A 128 0.50 -19.33 11.97
N VAL A 129 1.13 -18.17 12.24
CA VAL A 129 1.01 -16.99 11.37
C VAL A 129 1.48 -17.30 9.95
N SER A 130 2.62 -17.97 9.79
CA SER A 130 3.14 -18.46 8.51
C SER A 130 2.14 -19.31 7.74
N LYS A 131 1.56 -20.32 8.40
CA LYS A 131 0.57 -21.22 7.78
C LYS A 131 -0.73 -20.50 7.45
N ILE A 132 -1.16 -19.54 8.28
CA ILE A 132 -2.34 -18.71 7.99
C ILE A 132 -2.10 -17.86 6.74
N LEU A 133 -1.01 -17.09 6.71
CA LEU A 133 -0.74 -16.18 5.59
C LEU A 133 -0.54 -16.93 4.28
N LYS A 134 0.19 -18.05 4.30
CA LYS A 134 0.32 -18.93 3.15
C LYS A 134 -1.04 -19.38 2.60
N TYR A 135 -1.93 -19.85 3.48
CA TYR A 135 -3.27 -20.26 3.08
C TYR A 135 -4.10 -19.10 2.52
N CYS A 136 -4.08 -17.94 3.19
CA CYS A 136 -4.76 -16.74 2.72
C CYS A 136 -4.25 -16.31 1.33
N ASN A 137 -2.94 -16.39 1.08
CA ASN A 137 -2.35 -16.05 -0.20
C ASN A 137 -2.77 -17.03 -1.32
N GLU A 138 -2.77 -18.34 -1.04
CA GLU A 138 -3.23 -19.38 -1.97
C GLU A 138 -4.72 -19.23 -2.32
N HIS A 139 -5.54 -18.83 -1.34
CA HIS A 139 -7.00 -18.72 -1.47
C HIS A 139 -7.50 -17.29 -1.75
N LYS A 140 -6.60 -16.32 -1.91
CA LYS A 140 -6.93 -14.89 -2.13
C LYS A 140 -7.84 -14.33 -1.03
N LEU A 141 -7.53 -14.58 0.23
CA LEU A 141 -8.25 -14.01 1.36
C LEU A 141 -7.48 -12.79 1.87
N ALA A 142 -8.13 -11.63 1.91
CA ALA A 142 -7.52 -10.41 2.43
C ALA A 142 -7.38 -10.50 3.96
N VAL A 143 -6.31 -9.89 4.50
CA VAL A 143 -5.94 -9.97 5.91
C VAL A 143 -5.67 -8.57 6.46
N VAL A 144 -6.11 -8.32 7.71
CA VAL A 144 -5.75 -7.15 8.52
C VAL A 144 -5.04 -7.62 9.79
N PRO A 145 -3.75 -7.33 9.98
CA PRO A 145 -3.06 -7.57 11.24
C PRO A 145 -3.58 -6.61 12.31
N GLN A 146 -3.84 -7.12 13.52
CA GLN A 146 -4.34 -6.31 14.63
C GLN A 146 -3.62 -6.63 15.93
N GLY A 147 -3.06 -5.59 16.56
CA GLY A 147 -2.53 -5.67 17.93
C GLY A 147 -3.58 -5.26 18.96
N GLY A 148 -3.24 -4.32 19.83
CA GLY A 148 -4.12 -3.75 20.85
C GLY A 148 -5.27 -2.87 20.35
N ASN A 149 -5.38 -2.68 19.02
CA ASN A 149 -6.41 -1.85 18.37
C ASN A 149 -6.51 -0.39 18.90
N THR A 150 -5.36 0.23 19.16
CA THR A 150 -5.26 1.63 19.67
C THR A 150 -4.83 2.64 18.60
N GLY A 151 -4.75 2.22 17.33
CA GLY A 151 -4.36 3.09 16.22
C GLY A 151 -5.44 4.14 15.88
N LEU A 152 -5.02 5.31 15.40
CA LEU A 152 -5.91 6.48 15.22
C LEU A 152 -6.19 6.83 13.75
N VAL A 153 -5.79 5.95 12.81
CA VAL A 153 -5.88 6.22 11.36
C VAL A 153 -6.67 5.14 10.60
N GLY A 154 -7.40 4.29 11.32
CA GLY A 154 -8.22 3.23 10.74
C GLY A 154 -7.42 2.09 10.09
N GLY A 155 -6.12 1.99 10.35
CA GLY A 155 -5.26 0.91 9.82
C GLY A 155 -5.40 -0.42 10.57
N SER A 156 -5.93 -0.42 11.79
CA SER A 156 -6.05 -1.61 12.63
C SER A 156 -7.36 -2.40 12.45
N VAL A 157 -8.27 -1.93 11.59
CA VAL A 157 -9.59 -2.55 11.39
C VAL A 157 -9.90 -2.77 9.90
N PRO A 158 -10.74 -3.76 9.57
CA PRO A 158 -11.18 -4.01 8.19
C PRO A 158 -11.92 -2.82 7.57
N VAL A 159 -11.85 -2.69 6.24
CA VAL A 159 -12.75 -1.79 5.48
C VAL A 159 -13.98 -2.55 5.00
N PHE A 160 -13.78 -3.79 4.58
CA PHE A 160 -14.79 -4.72 4.13
C PHE A 160 -14.76 -5.97 5.03
N ASP A 161 -14.54 -7.14 4.45
CA ASP A 161 -14.64 -8.47 5.04
C ASP A 161 -13.27 -9.14 5.26
N GLU A 162 -12.19 -8.35 5.31
CA GLU A 162 -10.84 -8.87 5.55
C GLU A 162 -10.78 -9.72 6.84
N ILE A 163 -10.02 -10.82 6.83
CA ILE A 163 -9.78 -11.65 8.02
C ILE A 163 -8.90 -10.86 8.98
N VAL A 164 -9.30 -10.75 10.24
CA VAL A 164 -8.44 -10.13 11.26
C VAL A 164 -7.50 -11.17 11.84
N ILE A 165 -6.19 -10.94 11.78
CA ILE A 165 -5.20 -11.73 12.51
C ILE A 165 -4.78 -10.93 13.73
N ASN A 166 -5.25 -11.35 14.90
CA ASN A 166 -5.00 -10.68 16.17
C ASN A 166 -3.81 -11.30 16.91
N THR A 167 -2.86 -10.47 17.33
CA THR A 167 -1.61 -10.95 17.94
C THR A 167 -1.68 -11.16 19.46
N ALA A 168 -2.84 -10.99 20.12
CA ALA A 168 -2.91 -11.00 21.60
C ALA A 168 -2.45 -12.31 22.27
N ARG A 169 -2.43 -13.44 21.53
CA ARG A 169 -1.91 -14.72 22.03
C ARG A 169 -0.42 -14.93 21.80
N LEU A 170 0.21 -14.13 20.94
CA LEU A 170 1.67 -14.02 20.79
C LEU A 170 2.20 -13.06 21.87
N ASN A 171 2.22 -13.48 23.13
CA ASN A 171 2.43 -12.57 24.26
C ASN A 171 3.51 -13.02 25.26
N GLN A 172 4.49 -13.80 24.80
CA GLN A 172 5.58 -14.26 25.65
C GLN A 172 6.75 -13.27 25.65
N ILE A 173 7.30 -13.02 26.84
CA ILE A 173 8.65 -12.45 26.97
C ILE A 173 9.63 -13.61 26.79
N ARG A 174 10.42 -13.59 25.71
CA ARG A 174 11.31 -14.70 25.32
C ARG A 174 12.60 -14.68 26.14
N SER A 175 13.21 -13.50 26.29
CA SER A 175 14.43 -13.32 27.09
C SER A 175 14.68 -11.84 27.41
N PHE A 176 15.49 -11.60 28.46
CA PHE A 176 16.04 -10.29 28.76
C PHE A 176 17.48 -10.46 29.25
N ASP A 177 18.42 -9.81 28.57
CA ASP A 177 19.84 -9.78 28.95
C ASP A 177 20.09 -8.53 29.81
N GLU A 178 20.37 -8.73 31.09
CA GLU A 178 20.62 -7.65 32.07
C GLU A 178 21.97 -6.96 31.89
N GLU A 179 22.94 -7.58 31.21
CA GLU A 179 24.23 -6.94 30.92
C GLU A 179 24.09 -5.98 29.74
N SER A 180 23.41 -6.41 28.69
CA SER A 180 23.23 -5.59 27.48
C SER A 180 21.99 -4.70 27.52
N GLY A 181 21.03 -4.98 28.39
CA GLY A 181 19.73 -4.33 28.44
C GLY A 181 18.81 -4.69 27.27
N VAL A 182 18.96 -5.86 26.66
CA VAL A 182 18.19 -6.23 25.45
C VAL A 182 17.03 -7.14 25.82
N LEU A 183 15.82 -6.71 25.44
CA LEU A 183 14.57 -7.47 25.58
C LEU A 183 14.23 -8.15 24.26
N VAL A 184 13.91 -9.44 24.32
CA VAL A 184 13.30 -10.19 23.21
C VAL A 184 11.90 -10.64 23.64
N ALA A 185 10.88 -10.25 22.88
CA ALA A 185 9.48 -10.51 23.21
C ALA A 185 8.63 -10.74 21.96
N ASP A 186 7.51 -11.44 22.12
CA ASP A 186 6.51 -11.56 21.07
C ASP A 186 5.83 -10.23 20.76
N ALA A 187 5.35 -10.09 19.52
CA ALA A 187 4.71 -8.89 19.01
C ALA A 187 3.43 -8.48 19.75
N GLY A 188 2.73 -9.42 20.39
CA GLY A 188 1.50 -9.17 21.15
C GLY A 188 1.70 -8.83 22.62
N VAL A 189 2.94 -8.73 23.11
CA VAL A 189 3.20 -8.27 24.48
C VAL A 189 2.73 -6.83 24.63
N ILE A 190 1.92 -6.56 25.66
CA ILE A 190 1.42 -5.23 26.01
C ILE A 190 2.60 -4.37 26.51
N LEU A 191 2.67 -3.11 26.07
CA LEU A 191 3.76 -2.20 26.41
C LEU A 191 3.96 -2.04 27.93
N GLU A 192 2.88 -1.86 28.70
CA GLU A 192 2.97 -1.76 30.17
C GLU A 192 3.54 -3.02 30.82
N ILE A 193 3.21 -4.21 30.29
CA ILE A 193 3.74 -5.49 30.81
C ILE A 193 5.25 -5.58 30.53
N ALA A 194 5.69 -5.17 29.34
CA ALA A 194 7.11 -5.15 29.01
C ALA A 194 7.90 -4.15 29.86
N ASP A 195 7.38 -2.92 30.05
CA ASP A 195 8.04 -1.93 30.92
C ASP A 195 8.12 -2.40 32.37
N ALA A 196 7.05 -3.01 32.90
CA ALA A 196 7.06 -3.58 34.24
C ALA A 196 8.11 -4.68 34.38
N HIS A 197 8.19 -5.60 33.41
CA HIS A 197 9.15 -6.71 33.42
C HIS A 197 10.61 -6.23 33.44
N VAL A 198 10.97 -5.28 32.57
CA VAL A 198 12.34 -4.73 32.56
C VAL A 198 12.57 -3.79 33.75
N GLY A 199 11.51 -3.17 34.27
CA GLY A 199 11.49 -2.33 35.46
C GLY A 199 11.94 -3.05 36.73
N GLU A 200 11.53 -4.30 36.92
CA GLU A 200 11.98 -5.16 38.03
C GLU A 200 13.50 -5.34 38.06
N LYS A 201 14.16 -5.18 36.90
CA LYS A 201 15.61 -5.36 36.71
C LYS A 201 16.35 -4.03 36.61
N GLY A 202 15.70 -2.91 36.92
CA GLY A 202 16.32 -1.58 36.87
C GLY A 202 16.45 -0.98 35.48
N TYR A 203 15.64 -1.43 34.52
CA TYR A 203 15.57 -0.89 33.16
C TYR A 203 14.19 -0.26 32.89
N LEU A 204 14.03 0.38 31.72
CA LEU A 204 12.74 0.84 31.24
C LEU A 204 12.59 0.53 29.74
N PHE A 205 11.35 0.45 29.28
CA PHE A 205 11.08 0.34 27.85
C PHE A 205 11.34 1.70 27.18
N PRO A 206 12.07 1.80 26.04
CA PRO A 206 12.53 3.07 25.48
C PRO A 206 11.41 3.99 24.95
N LEU A 207 10.17 3.54 25.03
CA LEU A 207 8.96 4.19 24.55
C LEU A 207 7.93 4.21 25.68
N ASP A 208 7.23 5.34 25.85
CA ASP A 208 6.04 5.44 26.69
C ASP A 208 4.98 6.31 26.00
N LEU A 209 3.72 5.91 26.11
CA LEU A 209 2.58 6.55 25.46
C LEU A 209 1.28 6.28 26.24
N GLY A 210 0.26 7.12 26.03
CA GLY A 210 -1.00 7.06 26.80
C GLY A 210 -1.76 5.73 26.67
N ALA A 211 -1.59 5.00 25.57
CA ALA A 211 -2.21 3.69 25.34
C ALA A 211 -1.42 2.49 25.89
N LYS A 212 -0.41 2.69 26.75
CA LYS A 212 0.52 1.63 27.22
C LYS A 212 -0.15 0.40 27.82
N GLY A 213 -1.32 0.57 28.44
CA GLY A 213 -2.09 -0.53 29.04
C GLY A 213 -2.80 -1.43 28.02
N SER A 214 -2.75 -1.10 26.73
CA SER A 214 -3.43 -1.88 25.69
C SER A 214 -2.62 -2.02 24.40
N CYS A 215 -1.76 -1.07 24.05
CA CYS A 215 -0.95 -1.18 22.83
C CYS A 215 0.04 -2.35 22.95
N HIS A 216 0.22 -3.08 21.85
CA HIS A 216 1.17 -4.18 21.76
C HIS A 216 2.48 -3.69 21.14
N ILE A 217 3.62 -4.28 21.54
CA ILE A 217 4.95 -3.89 21.03
C ILE A 217 5.02 -4.00 19.51
N GLY A 218 4.50 -5.07 18.91
CA GLY A 218 4.47 -5.23 17.45
C GLY A 218 3.65 -4.14 16.75
N GLY A 219 2.57 -3.67 17.39
CA GLY A 219 1.80 -2.52 16.92
C GLY A 219 2.62 -1.23 16.98
N ASN A 220 3.30 -0.98 18.11
CA ASN A 220 4.18 0.18 18.28
C ASN A 220 5.27 0.21 17.20
N VAL A 221 5.88 -0.93 16.91
CA VAL A 221 6.89 -1.06 15.85
C VAL A 221 6.28 -0.85 14.47
N ALA A 222 5.14 -1.51 14.16
CA ALA A 222 4.48 -1.39 12.87
C ALA A 222 4.03 0.04 12.56
N THR A 223 3.74 0.86 13.56
CA THR A 223 3.38 2.28 13.38
C THR A 223 4.56 3.23 13.58
N ASN A 224 5.76 2.73 13.93
CA ASN A 224 6.89 3.54 14.40
C ASN A 224 6.46 4.57 15.47
N ALA A 225 5.77 4.09 16.50
CA ALA A 225 5.23 4.95 17.56
C ALA A 225 6.33 5.84 18.16
N GLY A 226 6.06 7.14 18.21
CA GLY A 226 6.80 8.09 19.04
C GLY A 226 6.20 8.16 20.43
N GLY A 227 6.17 9.31 21.08
CA GLY A 227 5.59 9.47 22.41
C GLY A 227 6.45 10.26 23.38
N LEU A 228 6.09 10.20 24.67
CA LEU A 228 6.49 11.17 25.69
C LEU A 228 8.01 11.26 25.95
N ARG A 229 8.76 10.23 25.55
CA ARG A 229 10.20 10.10 25.82
C ARG A 229 11.06 10.01 24.56
N LEU A 230 10.48 10.29 23.38
CA LEU A 230 11.21 10.25 22.11
C LEU A 230 12.40 11.21 22.10
N LEU A 231 12.26 12.38 22.76
CA LEU A 231 13.34 13.35 22.90
C LEU A 231 14.63 12.75 23.50
N ARG A 232 14.51 11.78 24.43
CA ARG A 232 15.65 11.19 25.12
C ARG A 232 16.14 9.89 24.50
N TYR A 233 15.21 9.00 24.16
CA TYR A 233 15.55 7.64 23.73
C TYR A 233 15.45 7.45 22.21
N GLY A 234 14.91 8.44 21.48
CA GLY A 234 14.81 8.44 20.04
C GLY A 234 13.74 7.49 19.49
N SER A 235 13.71 7.39 18.15
CA SER A 235 12.75 6.55 17.42
C SER A 235 13.00 5.05 17.62
N LEU A 236 11.95 4.24 17.44
CA LEU A 236 12.06 2.79 17.38
C LEU A 236 13.01 2.30 16.27
N HIS A 237 13.23 3.07 15.19
CA HIS A 237 14.26 2.77 14.18
C HIS A 237 15.66 2.60 14.78
N GLY A 238 15.96 3.27 15.90
CA GLY A 238 17.24 3.18 16.61
C GLY A 238 17.27 2.20 17.78
N ASN A 239 16.11 1.94 18.41
CA ASN A 239 16.01 1.08 19.60
C ASN A 239 15.75 -0.39 19.24
N VAL A 240 15.00 -0.67 18.17
CA VAL A 240 14.78 -2.04 17.69
C VAL A 240 16.09 -2.56 17.11
N LEU A 241 16.56 -3.69 17.63
CA LEU A 241 17.80 -4.36 17.21
C LEU A 241 17.55 -5.46 16.18
N GLY A 242 16.39 -6.10 16.24
CA GLY A 242 15.98 -7.18 15.35
C GLY A 242 14.48 -7.42 15.35
N LEU A 243 13.98 -8.03 14.29
CA LEU A 243 12.57 -8.39 14.13
C LEU A 243 12.46 -9.82 13.59
N GLU A 244 11.44 -10.52 14.07
CA GLU A 244 10.88 -11.71 13.45
C GLU A 244 9.54 -11.31 12.81
N ALA A 245 9.37 -11.62 11.52
CA ALA A 245 8.16 -11.26 10.78
C ALA A 245 7.78 -12.35 9.77
N VAL A 246 6.52 -12.36 9.36
CA VAL A 246 5.99 -13.29 8.37
C VAL A 246 5.48 -12.52 7.16
N LEU A 247 5.98 -12.88 5.98
CA LEU A 247 5.57 -12.30 4.69
C LEU A 247 4.19 -12.83 4.25
N PRO A 248 3.49 -12.14 3.34
CA PRO A 248 2.19 -12.55 2.82
C PRO A 248 2.16 -13.97 2.25
N ASP A 249 3.24 -14.46 1.64
CA ASP A 249 3.35 -15.82 1.12
C ASP A 249 3.59 -16.90 2.20
N GLY A 250 3.70 -16.49 3.46
CA GLY A 250 4.00 -17.32 4.62
C GLY A 250 5.49 -17.47 4.92
N THR A 251 6.40 -16.85 4.16
CA THR A 251 7.83 -16.90 4.44
C THR A 251 8.14 -16.24 5.78
N ILE A 252 8.86 -16.93 6.67
CA ILE A 252 9.34 -16.38 7.94
C ILE A 252 10.67 -15.68 7.71
N ILE A 253 10.73 -14.40 8.07
CA ILE A 253 11.97 -13.63 8.19
C ILE A 253 12.40 -13.72 9.66
N ASP A 254 13.42 -14.52 9.92
CA ASP A 254 14.09 -14.55 11.21
C ASP A 254 15.31 -13.62 11.17
N SER A 255 15.12 -12.39 11.63
CA SER A 255 16.18 -11.39 11.79
C SER A 255 16.18 -10.83 13.20
N LEU A 256 15.93 -11.69 14.20
CA LEU A 256 15.80 -11.35 15.61
C LEU A 256 17.17 -11.16 16.30
N SER A 257 18.01 -10.31 15.72
CA SER A 257 19.33 -9.95 16.25
C SER A 257 19.23 -9.25 17.61
N THR A 258 20.09 -9.63 18.56
CA THR A 258 20.30 -8.94 19.85
C THR A 258 21.53 -8.03 19.84
N LEU A 259 22.25 -7.97 18.72
CA LEU A 259 23.49 -7.19 18.61
C LEU A 259 23.21 -5.69 18.48
N ARG A 260 23.94 -4.88 19.25
CA ARG A 260 23.87 -3.40 19.16
C ARG A 260 24.34 -2.85 17.81
N LYS A 261 25.24 -3.56 17.13
CA LYS A 261 25.79 -3.24 15.82
C LYS A 261 25.88 -4.50 14.97
N ASN A 262 25.28 -4.47 13.79
CA ASN A 262 25.37 -5.55 12.81
C ASN A 262 25.26 -4.96 11.39
N ASN A 263 26.36 -4.98 10.63
CA ASN A 263 26.45 -4.38 9.29
C ASN A 263 26.64 -5.44 8.19
N THR A 264 26.07 -6.64 8.36
CA THR A 264 26.19 -7.75 7.39
C THR A 264 25.12 -7.69 6.29
N GLY A 265 24.99 -6.56 5.60
CA GLY A 265 24.03 -6.36 4.51
C GLY A 265 23.03 -5.24 4.76
N TYR A 266 21.88 -5.31 4.10
CA TYR A 266 20.80 -4.33 4.25
C TYR A 266 20.05 -4.51 5.57
N ASP A 267 19.62 -3.40 6.17
CA ASP A 267 18.91 -3.40 7.43
C ASP A 267 17.40 -3.63 7.23
N PHE A 268 17.01 -4.86 6.86
CA PHE A 268 15.64 -5.19 6.46
C PHE A 268 14.58 -4.87 7.52
N LYS A 269 14.93 -4.93 8.81
CA LYS A 269 13.99 -4.60 9.89
C LYS A 269 13.43 -3.18 9.72
N GLN A 270 14.20 -2.25 9.17
CA GLN A 270 13.79 -0.85 8.97
C GLN A 270 12.59 -0.74 8.02
N LEU A 271 12.42 -1.68 7.09
CA LEU A 271 11.28 -1.66 6.16
C LEU A 271 9.97 -2.04 6.85
N PHE A 272 10.00 -2.78 7.96
CA PHE A 272 8.82 -3.17 8.73
C PHE A 272 8.41 -2.13 9.78
N ILE A 273 9.38 -1.36 10.28
CA ILE A 273 9.14 -0.28 11.25
C ILE A 273 8.41 0.85 10.53
N GLY A 274 7.16 1.13 10.92
CA GLY A 274 6.29 2.10 10.24
C GLY A 274 5.57 1.58 8.99
N ALA A 275 5.61 0.27 8.71
CA ALA A 275 4.95 -0.32 7.53
C ALA A 275 3.46 -0.62 7.72
N GLU A 276 2.94 -0.49 8.94
CA GLU A 276 1.53 -0.63 9.28
C GLU A 276 0.92 -1.99 8.85
N GLY A 277 1.73 -3.06 8.89
CA GLY A 277 1.31 -4.41 8.51
C GLY A 277 1.15 -4.64 6.99
N THR A 278 1.53 -3.67 6.16
CA THR A 278 1.30 -3.75 4.70
C THR A 278 2.27 -4.64 3.94
N ILE A 279 3.42 -5.00 4.52
CA ILE A 279 4.42 -5.86 3.86
C ILE A 279 4.68 -7.18 4.60
N GLY A 280 3.96 -7.42 5.70
CA GLY A 280 4.10 -8.61 6.54
C GLY A 280 3.63 -8.36 7.98
N ILE A 281 3.56 -9.42 8.77
CA ILE A 281 3.14 -9.41 10.17
C ILE A 281 4.37 -9.61 11.06
N ILE A 282 4.66 -8.63 11.91
CA ILE A 282 5.71 -8.75 12.95
C ILE A 282 5.21 -9.73 14.02
N THR A 283 6.00 -10.74 14.35
CA THR A 283 5.69 -11.77 15.37
C THR A 283 6.62 -11.73 16.57
N GLY A 284 7.84 -11.19 16.42
CA GLY A 284 8.80 -11.03 17.51
C GLY A 284 9.66 -9.78 17.36
N VAL A 285 10.07 -9.20 18.49
CA VAL A 285 10.85 -7.95 18.56
C VAL A 285 12.01 -8.12 19.53
N SER A 286 13.20 -7.73 19.08
CA SER A 286 14.39 -7.52 19.91
C SER A 286 14.64 -6.02 20.03
N ILE A 287 14.67 -5.49 21.25
CA ILE A 287 14.72 -4.05 21.52
C ILE A 287 15.67 -3.72 22.66
N LEU A 288 16.42 -2.61 22.51
CA LEU A 288 17.30 -2.09 23.54
C LEU A 288 16.50 -1.30 24.58
N CYS A 289 16.55 -1.73 25.83
CA CYS A 289 15.96 -1.08 26.98
C CYS A 289 17.03 -0.26 27.71
N PRO A 290 16.88 1.07 27.84
CA PRO A 290 17.81 1.88 28.62
C PRO A 290 17.66 1.61 30.13
N PRO A 291 18.73 1.85 30.91
CA PRO A 291 18.65 1.78 32.37
C PRO A 291 17.61 2.76 32.92
N ARG A 292 16.89 2.36 33.96
CA ARG A 292 15.94 3.21 34.65
C ARG A 292 16.69 4.31 35.41
N ALA A 293 16.25 5.56 35.27
CA ALA A 293 16.86 6.69 35.94
C ALA A 293 16.72 6.56 37.46
N LYS A 294 17.75 7.02 38.20
CA LYS A 294 17.76 7.02 39.67
C LYS A 294 17.11 8.27 40.25
N ALA A 295 17.06 9.33 39.45
CA ALA A 295 16.44 10.60 39.78
C ALA A 295 15.53 11.03 38.63
N VAL A 296 14.28 11.33 38.95
CA VAL A 296 13.28 11.86 38.02
C VAL A 296 12.68 13.10 38.65
N ASN A 297 12.63 14.21 37.90
CA ASN A 297 12.01 15.45 38.35
C ASN A 297 11.01 15.92 37.29
N VAL A 298 9.87 16.48 37.72
CA VAL A 298 8.89 17.08 36.82
C VAL A 298 8.56 18.49 37.28
N ALA A 299 8.69 19.44 36.36
CA ALA A 299 8.27 20.82 36.56
C ALA A 299 7.18 21.20 35.56
N TYR A 300 6.25 22.03 36.01
CA TYR A 300 5.10 22.50 35.22
C TYR A 300 5.05 24.02 35.27
N PHE A 301 5.01 24.67 34.11
CA PHE A 301 5.19 26.11 33.95
C PHE A 301 4.03 26.77 33.21
N GLY A 302 3.73 28.01 33.60
CA GLY A 302 2.84 28.93 32.88
C GLY A 302 3.64 29.98 32.10
N LEU A 303 3.26 30.24 30.85
CA LEU A 303 3.96 31.14 29.93
C LEU A 303 3.01 32.03 29.14
N GLU A 304 3.44 33.27 28.90
CA GLU A 304 2.61 34.32 28.29
C GLU A 304 2.52 34.24 26.76
N SER A 305 3.42 33.51 26.09
CA SER A 305 3.42 33.40 24.63
C SER A 305 4.19 32.17 24.12
N PHE A 306 3.90 31.78 22.87
CA PHE A 306 4.63 30.70 22.22
C PHE A 306 6.12 31.01 22.03
N ASP A 307 6.50 32.28 21.85
CA ASP A 307 7.92 32.67 21.81
C ASP A 307 8.62 32.45 23.15
N GLN A 308 7.92 32.64 24.28
CA GLN A 308 8.46 32.29 25.59
C GLN A 308 8.60 30.77 25.75
N VAL A 309 7.66 29.97 25.23
CA VAL A 309 7.79 28.50 25.18
C VAL A 309 9.04 28.08 24.40
N ARG A 310 9.29 28.68 23.24
CA ARG A 310 10.49 28.40 22.43
C ARG A 310 11.78 28.79 23.15
N LYS A 311 11.79 29.93 23.86
CA LYS A 311 12.93 30.35 24.68
C LYS A 311 13.16 29.37 25.84
N ALA A 312 12.12 29.03 26.59
CA ALA A 312 12.19 28.04 27.68
C ALA A 312 12.74 26.69 27.19
N PHE A 313 12.30 26.22 26.02
CA PHE A 313 12.83 25.00 25.40
C PHE A 313 14.31 25.11 25.03
N ARG A 314 14.74 26.25 24.48
CA ARG A 314 16.16 26.50 24.18
C ARG A 314 17.02 26.51 25.44
N GLU A 315 16.57 27.20 26.49
CA GLU A 315 17.28 27.25 27.77
C GLU A 315 17.30 25.87 28.45
N ALA A 316 16.21 25.11 28.40
CA ALA A 316 16.16 23.75 28.93
C ALA A 316 17.19 22.85 28.25
N LYS A 317 17.30 22.91 26.92
CA LYS A 317 18.34 22.15 26.19
C LYS A 317 19.75 22.58 26.57
N GLY A 318 20.00 23.88 26.75
CA GLY A 318 21.33 24.39 27.10
C GLY A 318 21.74 24.01 28.53
N GLN A 319 20.82 24.12 29.49
CA GLN A 319 21.14 24.03 30.92
C GLN A 319 20.90 22.64 31.51
N LEU A 320 19.83 21.95 31.09
CA LEU A 320 19.53 20.59 31.54
C LEU A 320 20.27 19.55 30.67
N SER A 321 20.47 19.83 29.38
CA SER A 321 21.28 19.01 28.48
C SER A 321 20.89 17.52 28.52
N GLU A 322 21.79 16.64 28.95
CA GLU A 322 21.65 15.19 28.87
C GLU A 322 20.62 14.60 29.82
N ILE A 323 20.19 15.34 30.85
CA ILE A 323 19.17 14.85 31.78
C ILE A 323 17.75 15.18 31.32
N LEU A 324 17.56 16.06 30.34
CA LEU A 324 16.23 16.38 29.80
C LEU A 324 15.60 15.11 29.19
N SER A 325 14.41 14.72 29.65
CA SER A 325 13.69 13.53 29.16
C SER A 325 12.38 13.83 28.45
N ALA A 326 11.69 14.93 28.81
CA ALA A 326 10.50 15.40 28.12
C ALA A 326 10.41 16.93 28.12
N PHE A 327 9.82 17.49 27.06
CA PHE A 327 9.38 18.88 27.02
C PHE A 327 8.09 18.96 26.21
N GLU A 328 6.98 19.14 26.92
CA GLU A 328 5.63 19.09 26.37
C GLU A 328 4.99 20.48 26.37
N LEU A 329 4.47 20.91 25.23
CA LEU A 329 3.68 22.12 25.04
C LEU A 329 2.19 21.82 25.24
N MET A 330 1.47 22.69 25.94
CA MET A 330 0.01 22.66 26.05
C MET A 330 -0.53 24.09 25.99
N ASP A 331 -1.60 24.34 25.23
CA ASP A 331 -2.26 25.65 25.24
C ASP A 331 -3.22 25.82 26.43
N GLY A 332 -3.56 27.06 26.77
CA GLY A 332 -4.47 27.33 27.88
C GLY A 332 -5.88 26.78 27.68
N ARG A 333 -6.34 26.69 26.42
CA ARG A 333 -7.67 26.14 26.11
C ARG A 333 -7.76 24.65 26.39
N SER A 334 -6.73 23.86 26.06
CA SER A 334 -6.66 22.44 26.40
C SER A 334 -6.65 22.22 27.90
N GLN A 335 -5.90 23.02 28.66
CA GLN A 335 -5.88 22.94 30.13
C GLN A 335 -7.24 23.29 30.75
N ALA A 336 -7.93 24.30 30.22
CA ALA A 336 -9.29 24.63 30.66
C ALA A 336 -10.27 23.46 30.43
N LEU A 337 -10.16 22.75 29.30
CA LEU A 337 -10.99 21.60 28.99
C LEU A 337 -10.67 20.38 29.89
N VAL A 338 -9.39 20.15 30.21
CA VAL A 338 -9.01 19.12 31.19
C VAL A 338 -9.58 19.43 32.56
N LYS A 339 -9.49 20.69 33.02
CA LYS A 339 -10.09 21.15 34.27
C LYS A 339 -11.60 20.94 34.30
N GLU A 340 -12.29 21.30 33.21
CA GLU A 340 -13.74 21.11 33.06
C GLU A 340 -14.13 19.63 33.13
N SER A 341 -13.43 18.76 32.40
CA SER A 341 -13.75 17.34 32.29
C SER A 341 -13.43 16.56 33.57
N THR A 342 -12.37 16.92 34.28
CA THR A 342 -11.87 16.15 35.42
C THR A 342 -12.29 16.72 36.78
N GLY A 343 -12.59 18.02 36.85
CA GLY A 343 -12.80 18.74 38.10
C GLY A 343 -11.53 18.86 38.97
N ASN A 344 -10.36 18.50 38.44
CA ASN A 344 -9.11 18.54 39.18
C ASN A 344 -8.70 19.99 39.49
N LYS A 345 -8.04 20.18 40.64
CA LYS A 345 -7.43 21.46 41.00
C LYS A 345 -6.24 21.74 40.07
N ALA A 346 -6.23 22.90 39.42
CA ALA A 346 -5.14 23.34 38.55
C ALA A 346 -3.78 23.35 39.31
N PRO A 347 -2.66 23.00 38.65
CA PRO A 347 -1.35 22.99 39.29
C PRO A 347 -0.86 24.39 39.70
N LEU A 348 -1.23 25.42 38.94
CA LEU A 348 -0.87 26.81 39.14
C LEU A 348 -2.09 27.63 39.58
N GLU A 349 -1.86 28.73 40.31
CA GLU A 349 -2.94 29.63 40.74
C GLU A 349 -3.42 30.53 39.59
N GLY A 350 -2.51 30.93 38.68
CA GLY A 350 -2.81 31.74 37.51
C GLY A 350 -3.28 30.96 36.28
N GLU A 351 -3.95 31.65 35.37
CA GLU A 351 -4.31 31.15 34.04
C GLU A 351 -3.36 31.76 32.99
N TYR A 352 -2.79 30.91 32.13
CA TYR A 352 -1.79 31.30 31.16
C TYR A 352 -2.19 30.88 29.74
N PRO A 353 -1.81 31.65 28.70
CA PRO A 353 -2.04 31.25 27.32
C PRO A 353 -1.35 29.94 26.92
N PHE A 354 -0.20 29.65 27.54
CA PHE A 354 0.59 28.44 27.31
C PHE A 354 1.10 27.84 28.60
N TYR A 355 1.29 26.52 28.55
CA TYR A 355 1.87 25.73 29.60
C TYR A 355 2.96 24.82 29.04
N CYS A 356 3.97 24.52 29.86
CA CYS A 356 5.00 23.55 29.53
C CYS A 356 5.18 22.55 30.67
N LEU A 357 5.34 21.27 30.34
CA LEU A 357 5.79 20.25 31.27
C LEU A 357 7.20 19.81 30.88
N ILE A 358 8.12 19.88 31.84
CA ILE A 358 9.51 19.45 31.67
C ILE A 358 9.76 18.26 32.60
N GLU A 359 10.34 17.19 32.06
CA GLU A 359 10.84 16.07 32.85
C GLU A 359 12.36 15.99 32.71
N THR A 360 13.06 15.72 33.81
CA THR A 360 14.45 15.27 33.79
C THR A 360 14.58 13.86 34.34
N SER A 361 15.53 13.11 33.78
CA SER A 361 15.87 11.74 34.15
C SER A 361 17.39 11.58 34.14
N GLY A 362 17.99 11.36 35.32
CA GLY A 362 19.43 11.23 35.48
C GLY A 362 19.84 10.20 36.51
N SER A 363 21.16 10.10 36.70
CA SER A 363 21.81 9.07 37.52
C SER A 363 22.11 9.53 38.94
N ASN A 364 22.03 10.84 39.22
CA ASN A 364 22.36 11.43 40.51
C ASN A 364 21.42 12.60 40.83
N ALA A 365 20.62 12.44 41.90
CA ALA A 365 19.61 13.41 42.30
C ALA A 365 20.19 14.78 42.68
N GLU A 366 21.39 14.85 43.25
CA GLU A 366 22.00 16.12 43.68
C GLU A 366 22.41 16.97 42.48
N HIS A 367 23.06 16.33 41.49
CA HIS A 367 23.44 17.03 40.25
C HIS A 367 22.22 17.46 39.44
N ASP A 368 21.21 16.59 39.35
CA ASP A 368 20.00 16.88 38.59
C ASP A 368 19.21 18.02 39.23
N THR A 369 19.10 18.03 40.57
CA THR A 369 18.49 19.12 41.33
C THR A 369 19.25 20.42 41.12
N ALA A 370 20.58 20.42 41.21
CA ALA A 370 21.39 21.63 41.03
C ALA A 370 21.22 22.24 39.62
N LYS A 371 21.19 21.40 38.57
CA LYS A 371 20.88 21.84 37.20
C LYS A 371 19.48 22.44 37.09
N LEU A 372 18.50 21.78 37.70
CA LEU A 372 17.11 22.21 37.65
C LEU A 372 16.89 23.52 38.41
N GLU A 373 17.48 23.68 39.59
CA GLU A 373 17.44 24.93 40.37
C GLU A 373 18.08 26.09 39.60
N SER A 374 19.26 25.89 39.01
CA SER A 374 19.91 26.91 38.18
C SER A 374 19.06 27.29 36.96
N PHE A 375 18.43 26.31 36.31
CA PHE A 375 17.52 26.54 35.20
C PHE A 375 16.29 27.34 35.64
N LEU A 376 15.65 26.95 36.75
CA LEU A 376 14.49 27.61 37.31
C LEU A 376 14.79 29.06 37.70
N GLU A 377 15.91 29.30 38.39
CA GLU A 377 16.35 30.65 38.77
C GLU A 377 16.54 31.53 37.53
N HIS A 378 17.14 30.99 36.47
CA HIS A 378 17.33 31.71 35.23
C HIS A 378 16.01 32.04 34.52
N VAL A 379 15.14 31.04 34.27
CA VAL A 379 13.93 31.26 33.46
C VAL A 379 12.88 32.11 34.18
N LEU A 380 12.83 32.07 35.51
CA LEU A 380 12.00 32.97 36.32
C LEU A 380 12.63 34.36 36.42
N GLY A 381 13.95 34.45 36.64
CA GLY A 381 14.67 35.72 36.76
C GLY A 381 14.63 36.58 35.49
N GLU A 382 14.72 35.94 34.32
CA GLU A 382 14.61 36.60 33.01
C GLU A 382 13.15 36.81 32.55
N GLY A 383 12.16 36.38 33.34
CA GLY A 383 10.74 36.48 32.98
C GLY A 383 10.37 35.67 31.73
N ILE A 384 11.08 34.57 31.47
CA ILE A 384 10.73 33.61 30.40
C ILE A 384 9.51 32.79 30.83
N VAL A 385 9.51 32.36 32.09
CA VAL A 385 8.39 31.67 32.75
C VAL A 385 7.69 32.64 33.69
N ALA A 386 6.36 32.66 33.68
CA ALA A 386 5.57 33.55 34.53
C ALA A 386 5.29 32.95 35.92
N ASP A 387 5.01 31.64 35.98
CA ASP A 387 4.81 30.88 37.22
C ASP A 387 5.18 29.41 37.00
N GLY A 388 5.48 28.68 38.07
CA GLY A 388 5.94 27.31 37.98
C GLY A 388 5.85 26.52 39.28
N VAL A 389 5.60 25.22 39.15
CA VAL A 389 5.63 24.26 40.26
C VAL A 389 6.58 23.11 39.94
N LEU A 390 7.38 22.73 40.92
CA LEU A 390 8.23 21.54 40.90
C LEU A 390 7.61 20.46 41.77
N ALA A 391 7.40 19.26 41.21
CA ALA A 391 6.89 18.12 41.97
C ALA A 391 7.84 17.74 43.12
N GLN A 392 7.28 17.50 44.30
CA GLN A 392 8.03 17.15 45.51
C GLN A 392 8.12 15.63 45.75
N ASP A 393 7.26 14.86 45.08
CA ASP A 393 7.16 13.41 45.22
C ASP A 393 6.54 12.77 43.97
N GLU A 394 6.57 11.44 43.93
CA GLU A 394 6.02 10.62 42.85
C GLU A 394 4.51 10.86 42.61
N THR A 395 3.74 11.15 43.67
CA THR A 395 2.30 11.41 43.53
C THR A 395 2.07 12.72 42.80
N GLN A 396 2.86 13.75 43.11
CA GLN A 396 2.83 15.02 42.38
C GLN A 396 3.33 14.89 40.96
N ILE A 397 4.40 14.11 40.70
CA ILE A 397 4.88 13.80 39.34
C ILE A 397 3.74 13.24 38.49
N GLN A 398 3.05 12.22 38.99
CA GLN A 398 1.91 11.60 38.30
C GLN A 398 0.75 12.58 38.14
N SER A 399 0.47 13.40 39.15
CA SER A 399 -0.58 14.42 39.08
C SER A 399 -0.30 15.46 38.00
N LEU A 400 0.94 15.89 37.81
CA LEU A 400 1.32 16.85 36.76
C LEU A 400 1.24 16.21 35.37
N TRP A 401 1.74 15.00 35.20
CA TRP A 401 1.65 14.27 33.92
C TRP A 401 0.21 14.04 33.48
N ARG A 402 -0.73 13.81 34.41
CA ARG A 402 -2.17 13.68 34.09
C ARG A 402 -2.77 14.90 33.39
N TRP A 403 -2.24 16.11 33.61
CA TRP A 403 -2.70 17.31 32.89
C TRP A 403 -2.31 17.31 31.41
N ARG A 404 -1.20 16.64 31.06
CA ARG A 404 -0.74 16.47 29.69
C ARG A 404 -1.36 15.25 29.02
N GLU A 405 -1.38 14.11 29.70
CA GLU A 405 -1.91 12.85 29.16
C GLU A 405 -3.45 12.89 29.05
N GLY A 406 -4.12 13.56 29.98
CA GLY A 406 -5.59 13.66 30.03
C GLY A 406 -6.22 14.53 28.94
N ILE A 407 -5.44 15.27 28.14
CA ILE A 407 -5.96 16.15 27.09
C ILE A 407 -6.76 15.35 26.06
N THR A 408 -6.20 14.25 25.56
CA THR A 408 -6.82 13.46 24.50
C THR A 408 -8.16 12.86 24.95
N GLU A 409 -8.23 12.35 26.18
CA GLU A 409 -9.45 11.82 26.79
C GLU A 409 -10.49 12.93 27.03
N SER A 410 -10.06 14.07 27.58
CA SER A 410 -10.94 15.22 27.83
C SER A 410 -11.62 15.73 26.56
N LEU A 411 -10.91 15.75 25.43
CA LEU A 411 -11.46 16.16 24.14
C LEU A 411 -12.53 15.19 23.61
N SER A 412 -12.35 13.88 23.87
CA SER A 412 -13.31 12.84 23.46
C SER A 412 -14.65 12.95 24.19
N HIS A 413 -14.68 13.52 25.40
CA HIS A 413 -15.93 13.76 26.14
C HIS A 413 -16.78 14.90 25.59
N LEU A 414 -16.24 15.70 24.65
CA LEU A 414 -16.92 16.89 24.10
C LEU A 414 -17.82 16.60 22.90
N GLY A 415 -17.94 15.33 22.48
CA GLY A 415 -18.71 14.89 21.32
C GLY A 415 -17.84 14.13 20.32
N GLY A 416 -17.16 14.85 19.42
CA GLY A 416 -16.21 14.32 18.47
C GLY A 416 -14.95 15.18 18.39
N THR A 417 -13.89 14.67 17.77
CA THR A 417 -12.66 15.43 17.54
C THR A 417 -12.06 15.09 16.19
N TYR A 418 -11.77 16.10 15.38
CA TYR A 418 -10.87 15.96 14.23
C TYR A 418 -9.43 16.09 14.74
N LYS A 419 -8.63 15.04 14.54
CA LYS A 419 -7.27 14.92 15.09
C LYS A 419 -6.25 14.98 13.98
N TYR A 420 -5.33 15.92 14.08
CA TYR A 420 -4.17 16.05 13.20
C TYR A 420 -2.91 15.95 14.05
N ASP A 421 -2.05 15.03 13.66
CA ASP A 421 -0.77 14.76 14.29
C ASP A 421 0.31 15.03 13.24
N VAL A 422 1.09 16.09 13.44
CA VAL A 422 1.83 16.74 12.35
C VAL A 422 3.21 17.20 12.81
N SER A 423 4.18 17.18 11.90
CA SER A 423 5.51 17.75 12.14
C SER A 423 5.65 19.06 11.38
N ILE A 424 5.98 20.14 12.09
CA ILE A 424 6.09 21.50 11.53
C ILE A 424 7.36 22.13 12.10
N PRO A 425 8.09 22.98 11.36
CA PRO A 425 9.21 23.74 11.92
C PRO A 425 8.83 24.45 13.24
N LEU A 426 9.63 24.24 14.29
CA LEU A 426 9.39 24.81 15.63
C LEU A 426 9.01 26.30 15.67
N PRO A 427 9.60 27.20 14.85
CA PRO A 427 9.22 28.61 14.85
C PRO A 427 7.75 28.87 14.53
N GLU A 428 7.11 27.98 13.77
CA GLU A 428 5.74 28.12 13.29
C GLU A 428 4.80 27.05 13.87
N LEU A 429 5.27 26.20 14.79
CA LEU A 429 4.53 25.04 15.30
C LEU A 429 3.10 25.42 15.72
N TYR A 430 2.94 26.45 16.53
CA TYR A 430 1.64 26.86 17.04
C TYR A 430 0.83 27.75 16.07
N GLN A 431 1.45 28.29 15.01
CA GLN A 431 0.76 29.13 14.02
C GLN A 431 -0.36 28.36 13.31
N LEU A 432 -0.20 27.05 13.11
CA LEU A 432 -1.26 26.22 12.53
C LEU A 432 -2.55 26.24 13.36
N VAL A 433 -2.44 26.28 14.70
CA VAL A 433 -3.60 26.29 15.60
C VAL A 433 -4.36 27.60 15.44
N GLU A 434 -3.65 28.73 15.46
CA GLU A 434 -4.23 30.06 15.31
C GLU A 434 -4.85 30.27 13.92
N ASP A 435 -4.18 29.83 12.86
CA ASP A 435 -4.71 29.92 11.50
C ASP A 435 -5.95 29.03 11.31
N THR A 436 -5.95 27.83 11.88
CA THR A 436 -7.12 26.92 11.86
C THR A 436 -8.30 27.54 12.59
N LYS A 437 -8.06 28.11 13.78
CA LYS A 437 -9.09 28.79 14.59
C LYS A 437 -9.66 29.99 13.85
N THR A 438 -8.80 30.83 13.26
CA THR A 438 -9.22 32.00 12.47
C THR A 438 -10.10 31.58 11.31
N ARG A 439 -9.65 30.61 10.52
CA ARG A 439 -10.38 30.09 9.36
C ARG A 439 -11.77 29.52 9.71
N LEU A 440 -11.87 28.73 10.78
CA LEU A 440 -13.15 28.16 11.21
C LEU A 440 -14.08 29.25 11.77
N THR A 441 -13.53 30.27 12.42
CA THR A 441 -14.30 31.42 12.93
C THR A 441 -14.85 32.27 11.78
N GLU A 442 -14.04 32.57 10.76
CA GLU A 442 -14.47 33.31 9.56
C GLU A 442 -15.56 32.57 8.77
N LYS A 443 -15.59 31.23 8.84
CA LYS A 443 -16.65 30.40 8.28
C LYS A 443 -17.91 30.29 9.15
N GLY A 444 -17.92 30.92 10.33
CA GLY A 444 -19.05 30.88 11.26
C GLY A 444 -19.27 29.51 11.90
N LEU A 445 -18.22 28.69 12.04
CA LEU A 445 -18.32 27.32 12.54
C LEU A 445 -17.97 27.18 14.04
N VAL A 446 -17.37 28.20 14.65
CA VAL A 446 -16.88 28.19 16.03
C VAL A 446 -17.77 29.04 16.93
N GLY A 447 -18.18 28.48 18.07
CA GLY A 447 -18.92 29.21 19.09
C GLY A 447 -19.29 28.38 20.32
N ASP A 448 -19.81 29.06 21.35
CA ASP A 448 -20.03 28.50 22.68
C ASP A 448 -21.40 27.83 22.87
N ASP A 449 -22.33 27.97 21.93
CA ASP A 449 -23.66 27.35 21.96
C ASP A 449 -23.88 26.30 20.85
N ASP A 450 -25.01 25.60 20.89
CA ASP A 450 -25.32 24.48 20.01
C ASP A 450 -25.58 24.84 18.54
N SER A 451 -25.66 26.14 18.20
CA SER A 451 -25.72 26.60 16.81
C SER A 451 -24.39 26.44 16.07
N PHE A 452 -23.28 26.25 16.81
CA PHE A 452 -21.95 26.08 16.24
C PHE A 452 -21.43 24.65 16.37
N PRO A 453 -20.99 24.00 15.28
CA PRO A 453 -20.49 22.63 15.35
C PRO A 453 -19.15 22.53 16.10
N VAL A 454 -18.28 23.54 16.02
CA VAL A 454 -16.94 23.53 16.64
C VAL A 454 -16.96 24.20 18.01
N ARG A 455 -16.50 23.46 19.03
CA ARG A 455 -16.42 23.91 20.43
C ARG A 455 -15.04 24.45 20.81
N ALA A 456 -13.98 23.87 20.25
CA ALA A 456 -12.62 24.34 20.50
C ALA A 456 -11.66 23.91 19.39
N VAL A 457 -10.68 24.77 19.11
CA VAL A 457 -9.46 24.44 18.35
C VAL A 457 -8.32 24.53 19.35
N VAL A 458 -7.59 23.43 19.54
CA VAL A 458 -6.50 23.35 20.52
C VAL A 458 -5.25 22.74 19.92
N GLY A 459 -4.11 23.13 20.47
CA GLY A 459 -2.79 22.59 20.13
C GLY A 459 -1.97 22.26 21.37
N TYR A 460 -1.38 21.07 21.35
CA TYR A 460 -0.44 20.57 22.35
C TYR A 460 0.52 19.60 21.68
N GLY A 461 1.60 19.21 22.35
CA GLY A 461 2.49 18.17 21.82
C GLY A 461 3.93 18.30 22.24
N HIS A 462 4.79 17.68 21.45
CA HIS A 462 6.18 17.40 21.79
C HIS A 462 7.07 18.47 21.15
N MET A 463 7.67 19.34 21.97
CA MET A 463 8.59 20.36 21.46
C MET A 463 9.93 19.76 21.03
N GLY A 464 10.29 18.59 21.61
CA GLY A 464 11.55 17.91 21.40
C GLY A 464 11.82 17.49 19.95
N ASP A 465 10.76 17.09 19.25
CA ASP A 465 10.78 16.50 17.90
C ASP A 465 9.89 17.28 16.91
N SER A 466 9.37 18.45 17.34
CA SER A 466 8.53 19.35 16.53
C SER A 466 7.18 18.75 16.12
N ASN A 467 6.58 17.96 17.02
CA ASN A 467 5.28 17.31 16.84
C ASN A 467 4.12 18.11 17.46
N LEU A 468 3.14 18.51 16.66
CA LEU A 468 1.91 19.14 17.12
C LEU A 468 0.71 18.21 16.96
N HIS A 469 -0.07 18.08 18.04
CA HIS A 469 -1.41 17.53 18.06
C HIS A 469 -2.44 18.65 17.91
N LEU A 470 -2.78 19.01 16.67
CA LEU A 470 -3.90 19.91 16.37
C LEU A 470 -5.22 19.15 16.51
N ASN A 471 -6.09 19.60 17.41
CA ASN A 471 -7.39 18.99 17.62
C ASN A 471 -8.51 20.03 17.46
N VAL A 472 -9.50 19.69 16.63
CA VAL A 472 -10.74 20.46 16.50
C VAL A 472 -11.86 19.68 17.17
N ALA A 473 -12.22 20.07 18.39
CA ALA A 473 -13.29 19.47 19.17
C ALA A 473 -14.64 19.98 18.66
N VAL A 474 -15.55 19.05 18.37
CA VAL A 474 -16.86 19.33 17.79
C VAL A 474 -17.96 18.67 18.61
N ARG A 475 -19.13 19.30 18.66
CA ARG A 475 -20.34 18.68 19.24
C ARG A 475 -20.80 17.48 18.42
N GLN A 476 -20.61 17.56 17.11
CA GLN A 476 -20.92 16.52 16.14
C GLN A 476 -19.99 16.62 14.94
N TYR A 477 -19.66 15.49 14.32
CA TYR A 477 -18.96 15.47 13.04
C TYR A 477 -19.89 15.99 11.94
N THR A 478 -19.48 17.03 11.22
CA THR A 478 -20.21 17.55 10.05
C THR A 478 -19.30 17.66 8.83
N LYS A 479 -19.90 17.59 7.64
CA LYS A 479 -19.14 17.70 6.40
C LYS A 479 -18.61 19.11 6.19
N GLU A 480 -19.32 20.15 6.64
CA GLU A 480 -18.84 21.52 6.48
C GLU A 480 -17.56 21.79 7.28
N VAL A 481 -17.44 21.21 8.48
CA VAL A 481 -16.22 21.30 9.28
C VAL A 481 -15.08 20.53 8.62
N GLU A 482 -15.35 19.31 8.14
CA GLU A 482 -14.36 18.49 7.43
C GLU A 482 -13.83 19.21 6.19
N GLU A 483 -14.70 19.74 5.32
CA GLU A 483 -14.33 20.49 4.11
C GLU A 483 -13.66 21.84 4.43
N ALA A 484 -13.90 22.41 5.62
CA ALA A 484 -13.20 23.61 6.06
C ALA A 484 -11.76 23.30 6.46
N ILE A 485 -11.49 22.11 7.00
CA ILE A 485 -10.17 21.72 7.52
C ILE A 485 -9.35 20.96 6.45
N GLU A 486 -9.98 20.07 5.68
CA GLU A 486 -9.36 19.22 4.67
C GLU A 486 -9.77 19.67 3.26
N PRO A 487 -8.80 19.87 2.33
CA PRO A 487 -7.36 19.61 2.45
C PRO A 487 -6.53 20.77 3.02
N TRP A 488 -7.15 21.86 3.48
CA TRP A 488 -6.46 23.10 3.82
C TRP A 488 -5.32 22.94 4.86
N VAL A 489 -5.51 22.14 5.91
CA VAL A 489 -4.46 21.86 6.91
C VAL A 489 -3.27 21.15 6.24
N TYR A 490 -3.52 20.20 5.35
CA TYR A 490 -2.45 19.49 4.63
C TYR A 490 -1.70 20.42 3.67
N GLU A 491 -2.41 21.32 2.98
CA GLU A 491 -1.77 22.36 2.15
C GLU A 491 -0.93 23.33 2.98
N TRP A 492 -1.40 23.71 4.16
CA TRP A 492 -0.67 24.58 5.08
C TRP A 492 0.65 23.94 5.51
N ILE A 493 0.64 22.64 5.80
CA ILE A 493 1.81 21.84 6.20
C ILE A 493 2.76 21.66 5.02
N ALA A 494 2.25 21.33 3.83
CA ALA A 494 3.05 21.12 2.64
C ALA A 494 3.88 22.36 2.26
N LYS A 495 3.30 23.56 2.40
CA LYS A 495 4.01 24.85 2.17
C LYS A 495 5.24 25.04 3.05
N ARG A 496 5.35 24.29 4.15
CA ARG A 496 6.44 24.34 5.14
C ARG A 496 7.33 23.10 5.10
N ASN A 497 7.17 22.24 4.10
CA ASN A 497 7.85 20.95 4.01
C ASN A 497 7.66 20.09 5.28
N GLY A 498 6.48 20.19 5.91
CA GLY A 498 6.14 19.43 7.11
C GLY A 498 5.59 18.03 6.83
N SER A 499 5.37 17.26 7.91
CA SER A 499 4.72 15.95 7.84
C SER A 499 3.24 16.04 8.22
N ILE A 500 2.35 15.47 7.41
CA ILE A 500 0.91 15.33 7.73
C ILE A 500 0.60 14.19 8.71
N SER A 501 1.62 13.38 9.02
CA SER A 501 1.56 12.35 10.05
C SER A 501 2.92 12.18 10.69
N ALA A 502 3.04 12.61 11.93
CA ALA A 502 4.31 12.55 12.65
C ALA A 502 4.52 11.19 13.33
N GLU A 503 3.49 10.67 14.01
CA GLU A 503 3.54 9.44 14.81
C GLU A 503 2.43 8.45 14.47
N HIS A 504 1.21 8.90 14.18
CA HIS A 504 0.04 8.02 14.10
C HIS A 504 -0.05 7.14 12.84
N GLY A 505 0.85 7.33 11.87
CA GLY A 505 0.82 6.63 10.58
C GLY A 505 -0.22 7.15 9.58
N LEU A 506 -0.39 6.45 8.46
CA LEU A 506 -1.27 6.84 7.36
C LEU A 506 -2.63 6.15 7.44
N GLY A 507 -2.64 4.84 7.63
CA GLY A 507 -3.84 3.99 7.60
C GLY A 507 -4.77 4.26 6.42
N VAL A 508 -6.06 4.07 6.63
CA VAL A 508 -7.10 4.43 5.66
C VAL A 508 -7.32 5.94 5.64
N ALA A 509 -7.16 6.59 6.80
CA ALA A 509 -7.49 7.99 7.01
C ALA A 509 -6.66 8.95 6.14
N LYS A 510 -5.35 8.71 6.00
CA LYS A 510 -4.42 9.67 5.41
C LYS A 510 -3.75 9.21 4.11
N LYS A 511 -4.03 7.99 3.62
CA LYS A 511 -3.35 7.43 2.43
C LYS A 511 -3.48 8.31 1.18
N GLU A 512 -4.64 8.95 0.98
CA GLU A 512 -4.90 9.81 -0.19
C GLU A 512 -4.18 11.17 -0.08
N PHE A 513 -3.74 11.55 1.12
CA PHE A 513 -3.08 12.82 1.41
C PHE A 513 -1.55 12.70 1.48
N ILE A 514 -0.97 11.51 1.32
CA ILE A 514 0.48 11.29 1.42
C ILE A 514 1.30 12.23 0.51
N GLY A 515 0.75 12.65 -0.64
CA GLY A 515 1.38 13.58 -1.58
C GLY A 515 1.71 14.97 -1.02
N TYR A 516 1.12 15.36 0.12
CA TYR A 516 1.46 16.62 0.79
C TYR A 516 2.80 16.57 1.54
N SER A 517 3.31 15.38 1.84
CA SER A 517 4.60 15.19 2.53
C SER A 517 5.60 14.32 1.75
N GLN A 518 5.16 13.63 0.70
CA GLN A 518 6.00 12.76 -0.12
C GLN A 518 5.87 13.11 -1.61
N ASN A 519 6.99 13.04 -2.32
CA ASN A 519 6.99 13.22 -3.77
C ASN A 519 6.59 11.92 -4.50
N ASP A 520 6.26 12.05 -5.79
CA ASP A 520 5.85 10.92 -6.64
C ASP A 520 6.88 9.79 -6.72
N THR A 521 8.17 10.12 -6.68
CA THR A 521 9.26 9.13 -6.71
C THR A 521 9.23 8.25 -5.47
N ASN A 522 9.10 8.83 -4.28
CA ASN A 522 9.03 8.10 -3.02
C ASN A 522 7.77 7.24 -2.96
N ILE A 523 6.62 7.80 -3.36
CA ILE A 523 5.35 7.05 -3.41
C ILE A 523 5.46 5.86 -4.40
N LYS A 524 6.10 6.07 -5.55
CA LYS A 524 6.34 5.00 -6.52
C LYS A 524 7.23 3.92 -5.93
N LEU A 525 8.29 4.28 -5.22
CA LEU A 525 9.18 3.31 -4.56
C LEU A 525 8.44 2.52 -3.46
N MET A 526 7.61 3.17 -2.65
CA MET A 526 6.76 2.50 -1.66
C MET A 526 5.84 1.47 -2.33
N LYS A 527 5.21 1.83 -3.47
CA LYS A 527 4.39 0.89 -4.25
C LYS A 527 5.21 -0.27 -4.81
N GLN A 528 6.42 -0.03 -5.29
CA GLN A 528 7.31 -1.09 -5.78
C GLN A 528 7.73 -2.05 -4.66
N LEU A 529 8.00 -1.54 -3.46
CA LEU A 529 8.27 -2.37 -2.28
C LEU A 529 7.04 -3.17 -1.87
N LYS A 530 5.85 -2.54 -1.85
CA LYS A 530 4.59 -3.23 -1.59
C LYS A 530 4.37 -4.36 -2.59
N ASP A 531 4.51 -4.10 -3.89
CA ASP A 531 4.34 -5.10 -4.95
C ASP A 531 5.42 -6.20 -4.91
N LEU A 532 6.58 -5.94 -4.30
CA LEU A 532 7.63 -6.94 -4.09
C LEU A 532 7.30 -7.89 -2.92
N TYR A 533 6.84 -7.33 -1.79
CA TYR A 533 6.57 -8.09 -0.56
C TYR A 533 5.18 -8.74 -0.55
N ASP A 534 4.19 -8.02 -1.07
CA ASP A 534 2.80 -8.46 -1.23
C ASP A 534 2.38 -8.23 -2.68
N PRO A 535 2.90 -9.04 -3.62
CA PRO A 535 2.55 -8.90 -5.02
C PRO A 535 1.04 -9.02 -5.16
N LYS A 536 0.41 -8.00 -5.75
CA LYS A 536 -0.95 -8.16 -6.28
C LYS A 536 -0.91 -9.39 -7.16
N MET A 537 -1.61 -10.45 -6.76
CA MET A 537 -1.65 -11.75 -7.44
C MET A 537 -1.66 -11.54 -8.95
N SER A 538 -0.47 -11.59 -9.55
CA SER A 538 -0.26 -11.30 -10.95
C SER A 538 -0.32 -12.64 -11.62
N HIS A 539 -1.36 -12.87 -12.40
CA HIS A 539 -1.37 -14.02 -13.29
C HIS A 539 -0.12 -13.91 -14.17
N THR A 540 0.58 -15.01 -14.36
CA THR A 540 1.79 -15.08 -15.16
C THR A 540 1.42 -15.46 -16.60
N ALA A 541 1.93 -14.68 -17.55
CA ALA A 541 1.78 -14.97 -18.98
C ALA A 541 3.14 -15.11 -19.64
N LEU A 542 3.27 -16.10 -20.52
CA LEU A 542 4.42 -16.27 -21.39
C LEU A 542 4.04 -15.93 -22.83
N ILE A 543 4.72 -14.94 -23.41
CA ILE A 543 4.45 -14.49 -24.79
C ILE A 543 5.58 -14.96 -25.69
N THR A 544 5.33 -15.90 -26.59
CA THR A 544 6.37 -16.32 -27.56
C THR A 544 6.46 -15.34 -28.71
N GLY A 545 7.66 -15.15 -29.26
CA GLY A 545 7.87 -14.13 -30.28
C GLY A 545 7.65 -12.72 -29.74
N ALA A 546 7.94 -12.49 -28.45
CA ALA A 546 7.71 -11.23 -27.73
C ALA A 546 8.42 -10.01 -28.36
N THR A 547 9.42 -10.24 -29.20
CA THR A 547 10.12 -9.18 -29.93
C THR A 547 9.56 -8.90 -31.32
N GLY A 548 8.60 -9.69 -31.81
CA GLY A 548 7.90 -9.43 -33.07
C GLY A 548 6.79 -8.38 -32.93
N LEU A 549 6.28 -7.89 -34.06
CA LEU A 549 5.26 -6.84 -34.13
C LEU A 549 4.08 -7.06 -33.17
N LEU A 550 3.41 -8.22 -33.27
CA LEU A 550 2.28 -8.54 -32.40
C LEU A 550 2.73 -8.88 -30.98
N GLY A 551 3.81 -9.66 -30.83
CA GLY A 551 4.30 -10.09 -29.53
C GLY A 551 4.64 -8.94 -28.59
N ARG A 552 5.15 -7.82 -29.11
CA ARG A 552 5.43 -6.61 -28.32
C ARG A 552 4.16 -5.98 -27.75
N GLU A 553 3.11 -5.82 -28.56
CA GLU A 553 1.85 -5.24 -28.09
C GLU A 553 1.07 -6.20 -27.19
N VAL A 554 1.11 -7.52 -27.41
CA VAL A 554 0.55 -8.51 -26.48
C VAL A 554 1.30 -8.44 -25.13
N THR A 555 2.63 -8.41 -25.14
CA THR A 555 3.43 -8.27 -23.92
C THR A 555 3.06 -7.00 -23.15
N LYS A 556 2.90 -5.88 -23.87
CA LYS A 556 2.51 -4.60 -23.29
C LYS A 556 1.10 -4.66 -22.69
N SER A 557 0.14 -5.25 -23.40
CA SER A 557 -1.24 -5.39 -22.93
C SER A 557 -1.34 -6.20 -21.63
N PHE A 558 -0.67 -7.34 -21.54
CA PHE A 558 -0.65 -8.17 -20.33
C PHE A 558 0.03 -7.43 -19.15
N LYS A 559 1.16 -6.75 -19.37
CA LYS A 559 1.80 -5.92 -18.33
C LYS A 559 0.89 -4.80 -17.83
N GLN A 560 0.18 -4.11 -18.74
CA GLN A 560 -0.77 -3.06 -18.38
C GLN A 560 -1.98 -3.60 -17.59
N ALA A 561 -2.37 -4.84 -17.87
CA ALA A 561 -3.41 -5.56 -17.12
C ALA A 561 -2.92 -6.15 -15.79
N GLY A 562 -1.67 -5.89 -15.37
CA GLY A 562 -1.12 -6.34 -14.09
C GLY A 562 -0.63 -7.79 -14.07
N TRP A 563 -0.36 -8.39 -15.23
CA TRP A 563 0.19 -9.74 -15.33
C TRP A 563 1.71 -9.74 -15.19
N LEU A 564 2.27 -10.74 -14.50
CA LEU A 564 3.69 -11.03 -14.56
C LEU A 564 3.98 -11.59 -15.96
N THR A 565 4.55 -10.76 -16.83
CA THR A 565 4.67 -11.11 -18.25
C THR A 565 6.11 -11.43 -18.61
N VAL A 566 6.35 -12.69 -18.99
CA VAL A 566 7.63 -13.21 -19.48
C VAL A 566 7.56 -13.30 -20.99
N GLY A 567 8.55 -12.75 -21.70
CA GLY A 567 8.68 -12.91 -23.14
C GLY A 567 9.55 -14.10 -23.50
N GLN A 568 9.38 -14.65 -24.70
CA GLN A 568 10.37 -15.50 -25.36
C GLN A 568 10.83 -14.85 -26.67
N GLY A 569 12.13 -14.95 -26.94
CA GLY A 569 12.75 -14.56 -28.20
C GLY A 569 13.90 -15.49 -28.56
N PHE A 570 14.17 -15.67 -29.87
CA PHE A 570 15.27 -16.50 -30.34
C PHE A 570 16.56 -15.68 -30.50
N ASN A 571 16.61 -14.82 -31.52
CA ASN A 571 17.77 -13.96 -31.81
C ASN A 571 17.78 -12.64 -31.02
N ARG A 572 16.61 -12.16 -30.61
CA ARG A 572 16.43 -10.90 -29.87
C ARG A 572 15.91 -11.21 -28.46
N ALA A 573 16.75 -11.82 -27.62
CA ALA A 573 16.43 -12.10 -26.22
C ALA A 573 17.07 -11.08 -25.28
N ALA A 574 16.41 -10.77 -24.17
CA ALA A 574 16.87 -9.81 -23.15
C ALA A 574 16.47 -10.31 -21.75
N PRO A 575 17.18 -11.30 -21.19
CA PRO A 575 16.92 -11.82 -19.86
C PRO A 575 17.05 -10.74 -18.77
N PRO A 576 16.31 -10.83 -17.65
CA PRO A 576 15.42 -11.93 -17.28
C PRO A 576 14.02 -11.84 -17.90
N THR A 577 13.68 -10.71 -18.52
CA THR A 577 12.29 -10.44 -18.96
C THR A 577 11.91 -11.09 -20.29
N ILE A 578 12.89 -11.35 -21.18
CA ILE A 578 12.69 -12.07 -22.44
C ILE A 578 13.69 -13.23 -22.48
N LEU A 579 13.19 -14.45 -22.27
CA LEU A 579 13.98 -15.67 -22.25
C LEU A 579 14.44 -16.03 -23.67
N LYS A 580 15.71 -16.42 -23.78
CA LYS A 580 16.25 -16.99 -25.01
C LYS A 580 15.79 -18.45 -25.11
N ALA A 581 15.11 -18.83 -26.18
CA ALA A 581 14.74 -20.23 -26.43
C ALA A 581 14.49 -20.50 -27.91
N ASN A 582 14.87 -21.69 -28.38
CA ASN A 582 14.46 -22.23 -29.66
C ASN A 582 13.15 -23.01 -29.50
N LEU A 583 12.07 -22.54 -30.13
CA LEU A 583 10.77 -23.23 -30.05
C LEU A 583 10.72 -24.53 -30.86
N GLU A 584 11.69 -24.75 -31.76
CA GLU A 584 11.86 -26.03 -32.48
C GLU A 584 12.48 -27.12 -31.58
N ASP A 585 13.02 -26.75 -30.41
CA ASP A 585 13.64 -27.68 -29.45
C ASP A 585 12.70 -27.93 -28.24
N PRO A 586 12.19 -29.16 -28.07
CA PRO A 586 11.35 -29.52 -26.92
C PRO A 586 11.99 -29.26 -25.55
N ALA A 587 13.32 -29.37 -25.43
CA ALA A 587 14.01 -29.14 -24.17
C ALA A 587 13.94 -27.66 -23.77
N ASP A 588 14.08 -26.76 -24.74
CA ASP A 588 13.99 -25.32 -24.53
C ASP A 588 12.55 -24.89 -24.21
N VAL A 589 11.56 -25.46 -24.88
CA VAL A 589 10.13 -25.24 -24.55
C VAL A 589 9.81 -25.70 -23.14
N LYS A 590 10.25 -26.90 -22.75
CA LYS A 590 10.10 -27.40 -21.38
C LYS A 590 10.72 -26.43 -20.38
N ARG A 591 11.96 -25.99 -20.63
CA ARG A 591 12.69 -25.09 -19.74
C ARG A 591 11.97 -23.76 -19.55
N ILE A 592 11.56 -23.08 -20.61
CA ILE A 592 10.88 -21.78 -20.47
C ILE A 592 9.51 -21.89 -19.79
N LEU A 593 8.79 -23.01 -19.95
CA LEU A 593 7.53 -23.25 -19.24
C LEU A 593 7.76 -23.52 -17.75
N ASP A 594 8.83 -24.26 -17.41
CA ASP A 594 9.18 -24.58 -16.02
C ASP A 594 9.77 -23.36 -15.27
N GLU A 595 10.52 -22.51 -15.97
CA GLU A 595 11.06 -21.24 -15.45
C GLU A 595 9.96 -20.18 -15.28
N ALA A 596 9.12 -19.98 -16.30
CA ALA A 596 8.09 -18.94 -16.27
C ALA A 596 6.85 -19.34 -15.47
N LYS A 597 6.54 -20.64 -15.36
CA LYS A 597 5.31 -21.17 -14.73
C LYS A 597 4.03 -20.39 -15.11
N PRO A 598 3.77 -20.17 -16.41
CA PRO A 598 2.67 -19.30 -16.81
C PRO A 598 1.31 -19.98 -16.65
N GLN A 599 0.27 -19.22 -16.34
CA GLN A 599 -1.12 -19.68 -16.44
C GLN A 599 -1.63 -19.58 -17.89
N VAL A 600 -1.05 -18.66 -18.69
CA VAL A 600 -1.37 -18.49 -20.12
C VAL A 600 -0.11 -18.38 -20.97
N VAL A 601 -0.11 -19.05 -22.11
CA VAL A 601 0.84 -18.82 -23.20
C VAL A 601 0.11 -18.18 -24.37
N VAL A 602 0.62 -17.05 -24.88
CA VAL A 602 0.17 -16.50 -26.17
C VAL A 602 1.24 -16.77 -27.22
N HIS A 603 0.92 -17.61 -28.21
CA HIS A 603 1.85 -18.04 -29.23
C HIS A 603 1.82 -17.09 -30.44
N CYS A 604 2.63 -16.02 -30.39
CA CYS A 604 2.79 -15.07 -31.49
C CYS A 604 3.99 -15.36 -32.42
N ALA A 605 4.82 -16.35 -32.10
CA ALA A 605 5.97 -16.70 -32.93
C ALA A 605 5.53 -17.48 -34.18
N ALA A 606 5.81 -16.94 -35.37
CA ALA A 606 5.52 -17.57 -36.65
C ALA A 606 6.35 -16.92 -37.77
N ASN A 607 6.59 -17.65 -38.86
CA ASN A 607 6.91 -17.03 -40.14
C ASN A 607 5.60 -16.52 -40.78
N ARG A 608 5.42 -15.19 -40.75
CA ARG A 608 4.19 -14.50 -41.16
C ARG A 608 4.16 -14.04 -42.62
N GLN A 609 5.21 -14.28 -43.41
CA GLN A 609 5.34 -13.76 -44.77
C GLN A 609 5.04 -14.86 -45.78
N PRO A 610 3.92 -14.82 -46.53
CA PRO A 610 3.58 -15.83 -47.52
C PRO A 610 4.70 -16.05 -48.55
N ASP A 611 5.27 -14.96 -49.08
CA ASP A 611 6.35 -15.01 -50.07
C ASP A 611 7.63 -15.68 -49.52
N ALA A 612 7.87 -15.58 -48.21
CA ALA A 612 9.00 -16.26 -47.56
C ALA A 612 8.72 -17.75 -47.31
N CYS A 613 7.47 -18.11 -47.07
CA CYS A 613 7.05 -19.50 -46.88
C CYS A 613 7.16 -20.28 -48.20
N GLU A 614 6.76 -19.70 -49.34
CA GLU A 614 6.95 -20.31 -50.66
C GLU A 614 8.42 -20.53 -51.02
N LYS A 615 9.29 -19.57 -50.64
CA LYS A 615 10.74 -19.68 -50.93
C LYS A 615 11.43 -20.77 -50.11
N ASN A 616 11.01 -21.01 -48.87
CA ASN A 616 11.62 -21.98 -47.96
C ASN A 616 10.56 -22.76 -47.16
N PRO A 617 9.79 -23.65 -47.83
CA PRO A 617 8.61 -24.29 -47.23
C PRO A 617 8.96 -25.21 -46.06
N GLU A 618 10.07 -25.95 -46.13
CA GLU A 618 10.49 -26.85 -45.03
C GLU A 618 10.81 -26.09 -43.74
N GLN A 619 11.56 -24.99 -43.84
CA GLN A 619 11.90 -24.17 -42.67
C GLN A 619 10.66 -23.44 -42.11
N ALA A 620 9.77 -22.98 -42.99
CA ALA A 620 8.52 -22.35 -42.57
C ALA A 620 7.59 -23.35 -41.87
N ARG A 621 7.58 -24.63 -42.30
CA ARG A 621 6.81 -25.69 -41.64
C ARG A 621 7.28 -25.88 -40.20
N LYS A 622 8.60 -26.08 -39.99
CA LYS A 622 9.21 -26.29 -38.65
C LYS A 622 8.75 -25.29 -37.60
N ILE A 623 8.71 -24.01 -37.97
CA ILE A 623 8.31 -22.94 -37.03
C ILE A 623 6.79 -22.76 -36.93
N ASN A 624 6.03 -22.93 -38.01
CA ASN A 624 4.60 -22.66 -38.02
C ASN A 624 3.73 -23.84 -37.56
N VAL A 625 4.25 -25.07 -37.65
CA VAL A 625 3.53 -26.32 -37.36
C VAL A 625 4.20 -27.12 -36.25
N GLU A 626 5.45 -27.57 -36.44
CA GLU A 626 6.12 -28.45 -35.47
C GLU A 626 6.39 -27.75 -34.14
N ALA A 627 6.93 -26.53 -34.16
CA ALA A 627 7.13 -25.73 -32.94
C ALA A 627 5.81 -25.43 -32.22
N THR A 628 4.72 -25.19 -32.98
CA THR A 628 3.37 -25.01 -32.42
C THR A 628 2.88 -26.28 -31.72
N ARG A 629 3.10 -27.47 -32.32
CA ARG A 629 2.75 -28.76 -31.72
C ARG A 629 3.51 -29.01 -30.42
N ILE A 630 4.84 -28.81 -30.42
CA ILE A 630 5.69 -28.95 -29.23
C ILE A 630 5.19 -28.05 -28.09
N LEU A 631 4.86 -26.80 -28.40
CA LEU A 631 4.34 -25.86 -27.42
C LEU A 631 2.94 -26.25 -26.92
N ALA A 632 2.05 -26.73 -27.79
CA ALA A 632 0.72 -27.21 -27.42
C ALA A 632 0.78 -28.42 -26.49
N GLU A 633 1.63 -29.40 -26.78
CA GLU A 633 1.86 -30.56 -25.92
C GLU A 633 2.48 -30.15 -24.58
N GLY A 634 3.48 -29.27 -24.61
CA GLY A 634 4.16 -28.77 -23.41
C GLY A 634 3.25 -27.97 -22.47
N THR A 635 2.36 -27.14 -23.03
CA THR A 635 1.36 -26.37 -22.28
C THR A 635 0.24 -27.28 -21.76
N ASN A 636 -0.27 -28.20 -22.58
CA ASN A 636 -1.29 -29.16 -22.17
C ASN A 636 -0.83 -30.03 -21.00
N ALA A 637 0.39 -30.55 -21.04
CA ALA A 637 0.97 -31.37 -19.98
C ALA A 637 1.06 -30.65 -18.62
N ARG A 638 0.96 -29.31 -18.60
CA ARG A 638 1.02 -28.45 -17.41
C ARG A 638 -0.32 -27.80 -17.08
N GLY A 639 -1.39 -28.10 -17.82
CA GLY A 639 -2.70 -27.46 -17.65
C GLY A 639 -2.70 -25.96 -17.96
N ILE A 640 -1.78 -25.50 -18.83
CA ILE A 640 -1.60 -24.10 -19.20
C ILE A 640 -2.53 -23.77 -20.38
N LEU A 641 -3.25 -22.64 -20.32
CA LEU A 641 -4.06 -22.15 -21.43
C LEU A 641 -3.14 -21.67 -22.57
N LEU A 642 -3.31 -22.21 -23.77
CA LEU A 642 -2.58 -21.79 -24.96
C LEU A 642 -3.51 -21.00 -25.89
N ILE A 643 -3.17 -19.74 -26.17
CA ILE A 643 -3.79 -18.92 -27.21
C ILE A 643 -2.87 -18.93 -28.43
N TYR A 644 -3.27 -19.63 -29.49
CA TYR A 644 -2.57 -19.69 -30.76
C TYR A 644 -3.06 -18.60 -31.70
N ILE A 645 -2.15 -17.75 -32.18
CA ILE A 645 -2.49 -16.73 -33.18
C ILE A 645 -2.47 -17.37 -34.56
N SER A 646 -3.62 -17.41 -35.23
CA SER A 646 -3.80 -17.87 -36.60
C SER A 646 -4.16 -16.70 -37.56
N THR A 647 -4.55 -16.99 -38.79
CA THR A 647 -4.75 -16.00 -39.85
C THR A 647 -6.09 -16.19 -40.57
N ASP A 648 -6.62 -15.12 -41.15
CA ASP A 648 -7.70 -15.10 -42.14
C ASP A 648 -7.40 -15.90 -43.43
N TYR A 649 -6.12 -16.04 -43.81
CA TYR A 649 -5.67 -16.80 -45.00
C TYR A 649 -5.91 -18.32 -44.93
N VAL A 650 -6.49 -18.84 -43.84
CA VAL A 650 -6.97 -20.23 -43.79
C VAL A 650 -8.21 -20.46 -44.66
N PHE A 651 -8.84 -19.39 -45.15
CA PHE A 651 -10.01 -19.42 -46.02
C PHE A 651 -9.64 -19.12 -47.49
N ALA A 652 -10.44 -19.64 -48.43
CA ALA A 652 -10.21 -19.39 -49.85
C ALA A 652 -10.53 -17.93 -50.24
N GLY A 653 -11.47 -17.34 -49.51
CA GLY A 653 -11.91 -15.97 -49.71
C GLY A 653 -12.61 -15.74 -51.04
N ARG A 654 -13.39 -16.70 -51.54
CA ARG A 654 -14.10 -16.53 -52.82
C ARG A 654 -15.25 -15.52 -52.66
N GLU A 655 -15.65 -14.93 -53.77
CA GLU A 655 -16.75 -13.97 -53.80
C GLU A 655 -18.04 -14.60 -53.26
N GLY A 656 -18.71 -13.90 -52.33
CA GLY A 656 -19.94 -14.36 -51.68
C GLY A 656 -19.77 -15.29 -50.47
N GLU A 657 -18.56 -15.74 -50.13
CA GLU A 657 -18.33 -16.65 -48.99
C GLU A 657 -18.13 -15.92 -47.64
N ALA A 658 -17.76 -14.64 -47.66
CA ALA A 658 -17.52 -13.84 -46.46
C ALA A 658 -18.81 -13.11 -45.99
N PRO A 659 -19.00 -12.84 -44.68
CA PRO A 659 -18.09 -13.10 -43.57
C PRO A 659 -18.02 -14.59 -43.17
N TYR A 660 -16.81 -15.03 -42.83
CA TYR A 660 -16.58 -16.39 -42.35
C TYR A 660 -16.88 -16.48 -40.85
N GLU A 661 -17.74 -17.44 -40.48
CA GLU A 661 -17.99 -17.83 -39.10
C GLU A 661 -16.87 -18.75 -38.56
N THR A 662 -16.78 -18.91 -37.24
CA THR A 662 -15.69 -19.70 -36.61
C THR A 662 -15.69 -21.18 -36.98
N ASP A 663 -16.84 -21.73 -37.34
CA ASP A 663 -17.07 -23.11 -37.77
C ASP A 663 -17.01 -23.29 -39.31
N ALA A 664 -16.78 -22.21 -40.06
CA ALA A 664 -16.62 -22.29 -41.50
C ALA A 664 -15.43 -23.18 -41.89
N LYS A 665 -15.62 -24.00 -42.94
CA LYS A 665 -14.59 -24.92 -43.44
C LYS A 665 -13.39 -24.13 -43.97
N THR A 666 -12.19 -24.48 -43.51
CA THR A 666 -10.94 -23.90 -44.01
C THR A 666 -10.56 -24.48 -45.37
N SER A 667 -10.04 -23.63 -46.26
CA SER A 667 -9.61 -23.99 -47.61
C SER A 667 -8.55 -22.99 -48.10
N PRO A 668 -7.33 -23.03 -47.55
CA PRO A 668 -6.28 -22.05 -47.86
C PRO A 668 -5.89 -22.06 -49.35
N THR A 669 -5.44 -20.91 -49.87
CA THR A 669 -5.02 -20.75 -51.28
C THR A 669 -3.50 -20.67 -51.47
N ASN A 670 -2.72 -20.68 -50.38
CA ASN A 670 -1.27 -20.60 -50.39
C ASN A 670 -0.66 -21.38 -49.20
N ILE A 671 0.64 -21.70 -49.30
CA ILE A 671 1.35 -22.52 -48.31
C ILE A 671 1.32 -21.89 -46.91
N TYR A 672 1.37 -20.57 -46.78
CA TYR A 672 1.27 -19.91 -45.48
C TYR A 672 -0.07 -20.19 -44.80
N GLY A 673 -1.18 -20.04 -45.53
CA GLY A 673 -2.51 -20.37 -45.02
C GLY A 673 -2.65 -21.86 -44.67
N GLU A 674 -2.07 -22.75 -45.48
CA GLU A 674 -2.00 -24.19 -45.17
C GLU A 674 -1.26 -24.46 -43.86
N MET A 675 -0.07 -23.90 -43.67
CA MET A 675 0.71 -24.08 -42.44
C MET A 675 -0.01 -23.52 -41.21
N LYS A 676 -0.71 -22.39 -41.33
CA LYS A 676 -1.50 -21.84 -40.23
C LYS A 676 -2.66 -22.75 -39.87
N ARG A 677 -3.38 -23.31 -40.86
CA ARG A 677 -4.43 -24.33 -40.63
C ARG A 677 -3.84 -25.58 -39.97
N ASP A 678 -2.72 -26.10 -40.47
CA ASP A 678 -2.05 -27.28 -39.89
C ASP A 678 -1.62 -27.02 -38.43
N GLY A 679 -1.22 -25.78 -38.10
CA GLY A 679 -0.94 -25.35 -36.74
C GLY A 679 -2.20 -25.27 -35.86
N GLU A 680 -3.34 -24.82 -36.39
CA GLU A 680 -4.64 -24.88 -35.68
C GLU A 680 -4.98 -26.33 -35.31
N GLU A 681 -4.86 -27.24 -36.28
CA GLU A 681 -5.11 -28.67 -36.08
C GLU A 681 -4.17 -29.26 -35.02
N ALA A 682 -2.88 -28.88 -35.03
CA ALA A 682 -1.92 -29.32 -34.02
C ALA A 682 -2.31 -28.88 -32.60
N VAL A 683 -2.76 -27.63 -32.42
CA VAL A 683 -3.21 -27.13 -31.11
C VAL A 683 -4.48 -27.82 -30.65
N LEU A 684 -5.48 -27.93 -31.54
CA LEU A 684 -6.78 -28.50 -31.21
C LEU A 684 -6.67 -29.99 -30.89
N GLU A 685 -5.83 -30.74 -31.60
CA GLU A 685 -5.61 -32.17 -31.31
C GLU A 685 -4.85 -32.36 -30.00
N ALA A 686 -3.74 -31.64 -29.80
CA ALA A 686 -2.93 -31.77 -28.58
C ALA A 686 -3.68 -31.39 -27.29
N THR A 687 -4.70 -30.54 -27.40
CA THR A 687 -5.48 -30.01 -26.26
C THR A 687 -6.93 -30.50 -26.23
N LYS A 688 -7.31 -31.44 -27.10
CA LYS A 688 -8.69 -31.92 -27.25
C LYS A 688 -9.32 -32.38 -25.93
N GLU A 689 -8.55 -33.14 -25.14
CA GLU A 689 -9.04 -33.71 -23.89
C GLU A 689 -9.11 -32.70 -22.75
N SER A 690 -8.26 -31.68 -22.73
CA SER A 690 -8.20 -30.67 -21.67
C SER A 690 -9.04 -29.43 -21.98
N GLY A 691 -9.22 -29.11 -23.26
CA GLY A 691 -9.83 -27.87 -23.74
C GLY A 691 -8.95 -26.63 -23.53
N THR A 692 -7.66 -26.78 -23.22
CA THR A 692 -6.75 -25.66 -22.91
C THR A 692 -6.21 -24.93 -24.14
N GLY A 693 -6.42 -25.44 -25.35
CA GLY A 693 -6.04 -24.77 -26.59
C GLY A 693 -7.16 -23.90 -27.15
N VAL A 694 -6.80 -22.67 -27.55
CA VAL A 694 -7.68 -21.70 -28.20
C VAL A 694 -6.97 -21.15 -29.42
N VAL A 695 -7.64 -21.15 -30.56
CA VAL A 695 -7.19 -20.53 -31.81
C VAL A 695 -7.84 -19.16 -31.95
N LEU A 696 -7.04 -18.12 -32.14
CA LEU A 696 -7.51 -16.78 -32.49
C LEU A 696 -7.06 -16.43 -33.91
N ARG A 697 -8.00 -16.44 -34.86
CA ARG A 697 -7.75 -16.00 -36.24
C ARG A 697 -7.83 -14.48 -36.30
N VAL A 698 -6.80 -13.86 -36.87
CA VAL A 698 -6.71 -12.41 -37.08
C VAL A 698 -6.38 -12.10 -38.54
N PRO A 699 -6.80 -10.94 -39.08
CA PRO A 699 -6.49 -10.56 -40.45
C PRO A 699 -5.10 -9.92 -40.55
N VAL A 700 -4.84 -9.26 -41.68
CA VAL A 700 -3.63 -8.43 -41.84
C VAL A 700 -3.51 -7.38 -40.72
N LEU A 701 -2.34 -7.32 -40.10
CA LEU A 701 -2.10 -6.47 -38.93
C LEU A 701 -1.30 -5.21 -39.26
N TYR A 702 -1.56 -4.14 -38.51
CA TYR A 702 -0.73 -2.92 -38.47
C TYR A 702 -0.52 -2.47 -37.02
N GLY A 703 0.50 -1.65 -36.79
CA GLY A 703 0.82 -1.17 -35.45
C GLY A 703 2.19 -0.53 -35.34
N PRO A 704 2.68 -0.29 -34.12
CA PRO A 704 4.01 0.29 -33.90
C PRO A 704 5.12 -0.64 -34.43
N THR A 705 5.95 -0.14 -35.33
CA THR A 705 7.03 -0.90 -35.96
C THR A 705 8.38 -0.25 -35.72
N GLU A 706 9.44 -1.05 -35.56
CA GLU A 706 10.82 -0.56 -35.57
C GLU A 706 11.25 -0.14 -36.99
N TYR A 707 10.69 -0.82 -38.00
CA TYR A 707 10.84 -0.53 -39.43
C TYR A 707 9.63 -1.05 -40.19
N ASN A 708 9.27 -0.42 -41.31
CA ASN A 708 8.00 -0.67 -42.01
C ASN A 708 7.83 -2.13 -42.49
N GLY A 709 8.91 -2.83 -42.80
CA GLY A 709 8.91 -4.25 -43.20
C GLY A 709 8.33 -5.23 -42.16
N GLU A 710 8.14 -4.80 -40.91
CA GLU A 710 7.49 -5.59 -39.87
C GLU A 710 5.98 -5.82 -40.11
N SER A 711 5.34 -5.06 -40.99
CA SER A 711 3.90 -5.18 -41.31
C SER A 711 3.64 -4.96 -42.79
N ALA A 712 2.76 -5.77 -43.37
CA ALA A 712 2.35 -5.61 -44.77
C ALA A 712 1.55 -4.31 -45.03
N VAL A 713 0.98 -3.72 -43.98
CA VAL A 713 0.31 -2.42 -44.03
C VAL A 713 1.33 -1.30 -43.87
N ASN A 714 2.29 -1.43 -42.96
CA ASN A 714 3.30 -0.39 -42.73
C ASN A 714 4.23 -0.23 -43.95
N THR A 715 4.53 -1.29 -44.70
CA THR A 715 5.26 -1.20 -45.98
C THR A 715 4.54 -0.33 -47.02
N ILE A 716 3.24 -0.06 -46.89
CA ILE A 716 2.51 0.83 -47.80
C ILE A 716 2.98 2.28 -47.64
N LEU A 717 3.52 2.67 -46.48
CA LEU A 717 4.18 3.98 -46.33
C LEU A 717 5.35 4.14 -47.30
N ASP A 718 6.18 3.10 -47.45
CA ASP A 718 7.31 3.13 -48.39
C ASP A 718 6.82 3.22 -49.84
N ALA A 719 5.69 2.59 -50.15
CA ALA A 719 5.05 2.69 -51.47
C ALA A 719 4.47 4.09 -51.71
N VAL A 720 3.80 4.69 -50.73
CA VAL A 720 3.30 6.08 -50.78
C VAL A 720 4.45 7.05 -51.02
N GLU A 721 5.58 6.88 -50.34
CA GLU A 721 6.75 7.74 -50.53
C GLU A 721 7.31 7.62 -51.94
N LYS A 722 7.50 6.40 -52.45
CA LYS A 722 8.00 6.17 -53.81
C LYS A 722 7.05 6.70 -54.89
N SER A 723 5.75 6.61 -54.65
CA SER A 723 4.72 7.06 -55.60
C SER A 723 4.56 8.57 -55.71
N LYS A 724 5.32 9.37 -54.95
CA LYS A 724 5.45 10.81 -55.20
C LYS A 724 6.11 11.11 -56.55
N ASP A 725 6.97 10.21 -57.03
CA ASP A 725 7.51 10.28 -58.39
C ASP A 725 6.48 9.74 -59.38
N ALA A 726 5.99 10.60 -60.27
CA ALA A 726 5.02 10.23 -61.30
C ALA A 726 5.53 9.11 -62.24
N ASN A 727 6.85 8.91 -62.34
CA ASN A 727 7.45 7.86 -63.18
C ASN A 727 7.58 6.51 -62.46
N ALA A 728 7.22 6.40 -61.17
CA ALA A 728 7.40 5.17 -60.40
C ALA A 728 6.57 3.98 -60.92
N ASN A 729 5.43 4.26 -61.58
CA ASN A 729 4.50 3.27 -62.16
C ASN A 729 4.22 2.06 -61.23
N LEU A 730 4.01 2.34 -59.95
CA LEU A 730 3.85 1.33 -58.92
C LEU A 730 2.41 0.80 -58.94
N LYS A 731 2.23 -0.43 -59.45
CA LYS A 731 0.93 -1.12 -59.42
C LYS A 731 0.61 -1.58 -57.99
N MET A 732 -0.53 -1.15 -57.46
CA MET A 732 -1.00 -1.52 -56.12
C MET A 732 -2.33 -2.27 -56.21
N ASP A 733 -2.44 -3.37 -55.47
CA ASP A 733 -3.64 -4.23 -55.38
C ASP A 733 -4.89 -3.42 -54.97
N ASP A 734 -5.85 -3.36 -55.88
CA ASP A 734 -7.18 -2.73 -55.73
C ASP A 734 -8.30 -3.75 -55.96
N TRP A 735 -8.00 -5.04 -55.75
CA TRP A 735 -8.94 -6.14 -55.93
C TRP A 735 -9.27 -6.84 -54.61
N ALA A 736 -8.27 -7.27 -53.84
CA ALA A 736 -8.52 -8.00 -52.61
C ALA A 736 -9.05 -7.09 -51.49
N ARG A 737 -10.18 -7.47 -50.89
CA ARG A 737 -10.80 -6.83 -49.71
C ARG A 737 -10.05 -7.25 -48.44
N ARG A 738 -9.67 -6.27 -47.62
CA ARG A 738 -8.86 -6.48 -46.41
C ARG A 738 -9.47 -5.74 -45.24
N PHE A 739 -9.17 -6.23 -44.04
CA PHE A 739 -9.65 -5.69 -42.78
C PHE A 739 -8.45 -5.40 -41.85
N PRO A 740 -7.63 -4.36 -42.14
CA PRO A 740 -6.45 -4.06 -41.34
C PRO A 740 -6.80 -3.90 -39.87
N THR A 741 -6.16 -4.69 -39.01
CA THR A 741 -6.46 -4.71 -37.57
C THR A 741 -5.24 -4.30 -36.76
N ASN A 742 -5.46 -3.45 -35.76
CA ASN A 742 -4.38 -2.91 -34.96
C ASN A 742 -3.83 -3.95 -33.98
N THR A 743 -2.50 -4.06 -33.85
CA THR A 743 -1.88 -5.01 -32.92
C THR A 743 -2.16 -4.72 -31.44
N GLN A 744 -2.47 -3.48 -31.08
CA GLN A 744 -2.87 -3.11 -29.72
C GLN A 744 -4.24 -3.69 -29.37
N ASP A 745 -5.18 -3.68 -30.32
CA ASP A 745 -6.49 -4.28 -30.15
C ASP A 745 -6.40 -5.80 -30.06
N VAL A 746 -5.57 -6.43 -30.90
CA VAL A 746 -5.30 -7.89 -30.79
C VAL A 746 -4.68 -8.22 -29.43
N GLY A 747 -3.74 -7.41 -28.95
CA GLY A 747 -3.13 -7.57 -27.62
C GLY A 747 -4.17 -7.53 -26.50
N ARG A 748 -5.07 -6.54 -26.53
CA ARG A 748 -6.20 -6.44 -25.62
C ARG A 748 -7.11 -7.66 -25.68
N VAL A 749 -7.49 -8.10 -26.87
CA VAL A 749 -8.38 -9.27 -27.04
C VAL A 749 -7.72 -10.56 -26.54
N CYS A 750 -6.40 -10.74 -26.74
CA CYS A 750 -5.68 -11.87 -26.13
C CYS A 750 -5.76 -11.85 -24.60
N ASN A 751 -5.66 -10.67 -23.98
CA ASN A 751 -5.82 -10.51 -22.54
C ASN A 751 -7.25 -10.83 -22.08
N ASP A 752 -8.26 -10.34 -22.81
CA ASP A 752 -9.66 -10.60 -22.51
C ASP A 752 -9.99 -12.10 -22.59
N ILE A 753 -9.46 -12.80 -23.60
CA ILE A 753 -9.56 -14.27 -23.73
C ILE A 753 -8.89 -14.94 -22.53
N ALA A 754 -7.66 -14.56 -22.19
CA ALA A 754 -6.92 -15.13 -21.07
C ALA A 754 -7.71 -15.02 -19.75
N VAL A 755 -8.23 -13.84 -19.44
CA VAL A 755 -9.05 -13.58 -18.24
C VAL A 755 -10.33 -14.42 -18.26
N ARG A 756 -11.05 -14.42 -19.40
CA ARG A 756 -12.32 -15.13 -19.55
C ARG A 756 -12.16 -16.65 -19.37
N TYR A 757 -11.11 -17.23 -19.95
CA TYR A 757 -10.93 -18.68 -19.98
C TYR A 757 -10.33 -19.19 -18.66
N ILE A 758 -9.43 -18.45 -18.02
CA ILE A 758 -8.95 -18.80 -16.67
C ILE A 758 -10.06 -18.74 -15.63
N LYS A 759 -10.96 -17.76 -15.73
CA LYS A 759 -12.10 -17.64 -14.81
C LYS A 759 -12.98 -18.91 -14.83
N ASP A 760 -13.16 -19.51 -16.00
CA ASP A 760 -13.94 -20.73 -16.21
C ASP A 760 -13.06 -21.97 -16.42
N LYS A 761 -11.89 -22.06 -15.78
CA LYS A 761 -10.94 -23.17 -15.98
C LYS A 761 -11.53 -24.57 -15.80
N HIS A 762 -12.59 -24.71 -15.00
CA HIS A 762 -13.29 -25.98 -14.77
C HIS A 762 -14.29 -26.35 -15.88
N ASN A 763 -14.60 -25.40 -16.77
CA ASN A 763 -15.58 -25.55 -17.85
C ASN A 763 -14.96 -25.27 -19.23
N LEU A 764 -13.63 -25.36 -19.36
CA LEU A 764 -12.93 -25.03 -20.59
C LEU A 764 -13.46 -25.82 -21.79
N LYS A 765 -13.84 -27.10 -21.62
CA LYS A 765 -14.35 -27.94 -22.72
C LYS A 765 -15.58 -27.36 -23.42
N ASN A 766 -16.40 -26.59 -22.70
CA ASN A 766 -17.63 -26.02 -23.23
C ASN A 766 -17.47 -24.59 -23.79
N LEU A 767 -16.28 -24.00 -23.64
CA LEU A 767 -15.96 -22.72 -24.29
C LEU A 767 -15.51 -22.94 -25.73
N PRO A 768 -15.83 -22.01 -26.66
CA PRO A 768 -15.37 -22.08 -28.04
C PRO A 768 -13.84 -22.27 -28.15
N LYS A 769 -13.38 -23.04 -29.13
CA LYS A 769 -11.95 -23.30 -29.35
C LYS A 769 -11.36 -22.50 -30.49
N ILE A 770 -12.21 -21.94 -31.34
CA ILE A 770 -11.83 -21.10 -32.47
C ILE A 770 -12.56 -19.77 -32.31
N LEU A 771 -11.80 -18.69 -32.35
CA LEU A 771 -12.26 -17.31 -32.18
C LEU A 771 -11.71 -16.46 -33.32
N HIS A 772 -12.45 -15.43 -33.70
CA HIS A 772 -12.08 -14.51 -34.76
C HIS A 772 -12.05 -13.08 -34.21
N PHE A 773 -10.98 -12.34 -34.46
CA PHE A 773 -10.94 -10.91 -34.18
C PHE A 773 -10.47 -10.13 -35.41
N SER A 774 -11.29 -9.19 -35.86
CA SER A 774 -11.05 -8.33 -37.01
C SER A 774 -11.66 -6.95 -36.77
N ALA A 775 -11.03 -5.91 -37.31
CA ALA A 775 -11.69 -4.64 -37.56
C ALA A 775 -12.75 -4.80 -38.67
N GLU A 776 -13.69 -3.86 -38.73
CA GLU A 776 -14.80 -3.87 -39.70
C GLU A 776 -14.53 -2.94 -40.91
N GLU A 777 -13.43 -2.17 -40.89
CA GLU A 777 -13.09 -1.26 -41.98
C GLU A 777 -12.55 -2.04 -43.18
N ASP A 778 -13.37 -2.13 -44.23
CA ASP A 778 -13.04 -2.82 -45.48
C ASP A 778 -12.30 -1.89 -46.46
N MET A 779 -11.11 -2.32 -46.88
CA MET A 779 -10.26 -1.59 -47.81
C MET A 779 -9.33 -2.48 -48.64
N THR A 780 -9.02 -2.06 -49.86
CA THR A 780 -7.94 -2.62 -50.69
C THR A 780 -6.58 -2.03 -50.27
N LYS A 781 -5.45 -2.55 -50.79
CA LYS A 781 -4.14 -1.92 -50.54
C LYS A 781 -4.03 -0.54 -51.17
N TYR A 782 -4.65 -0.35 -52.33
CA TYR A 782 -4.69 0.96 -52.99
C TYR A 782 -5.48 1.96 -52.15
N GLU A 783 -6.64 1.58 -51.61
CA GLU A 783 -7.43 2.43 -50.70
C GLU A 783 -6.65 2.75 -49.41
N ILE A 784 -5.89 1.79 -48.84
CA ILE A 784 -4.98 2.06 -47.73
C ILE A 784 -3.94 3.12 -48.10
N ALA A 785 -3.31 2.99 -49.27
CA ALA A 785 -2.30 3.94 -49.74
C ALA A 785 -2.89 5.35 -49.91
N GLN A 786 -4.10 5.46 -50.45
CA GLN A 786 -4.82 6.73 -50.57
C GLN A 786 -5.10 7.37 -49.20
N ARG A 787 -5.53 6.56 -48.21
CA ARG A 787 -5.77 7.05 -46.84
C ARG A 787 -4.47 7.53 -46.18
N LEU A 788 -3.38 6.77 -46.30
CA LEU A 788 -2.07 7.15 -45.76
C LEU A 788 -1.53 8.42 -46.44
N ALA A 789 -1.64 8.53 -47.77
CA ALA A 789 -1.25 9.72 -48.52
C ALA A 789 -2.04 10.96 -48.05
N LYS A 790 -3.35 10.81 -47.85
CA LYS A 790 -4.22 11.86 -47.29
C LYS A 790 -3.81 12.28 -45.87
N ILE A 791 -3.43 11.32 -45.01
CA ILE A 791 -2.97 11.60 -43.64
C ILE A 791 -1.62 12.36 -43.66
N LEU A 792 -0.73 12.01 -44.59
CA LEU A 792 0.58 12.64 -44.77
C LEU A 792 0.51 13.98 -45.53
N GLY A 793 -0.62 14.29 -46.16
CA GLY A 793 -0.79 15.50 -46.97
C GLY A 793 0.00 15.47 -48.28
N VAL A 794 0.15 14.28 -48.90
CA VAL A 794 0.93 14.09 -50.13
C VAL A 794 0.06 13.51 -51.25
N GLU A 795 0.43 13.79 -52.50
CA GLU A 795 -0.14 13.13 -53.67
C GLU A 795 0.69 11.89 -54.05
N ILE A 796 0.05 10.90 -54.68
CA ILE A 796 0.68 9.64 -55.12
C ILE A 796 0.53 9.41 -56.63
N PRO A 797 0.97 10.35 -57.50
CA PRO A 797 0.77 10.28 -58.94
C PRO A 797 1.41 9.06 -59.61
N GLY A 798 2.45 8.49 -59.00
CA GLY A 798 3.13 7.29 -59.47
C GLY A 798 2.49 5.96 -59.03
N MET A 799 1.31 5.96 -58.39
CA MET A 799 0.62 4.73 -57.98
C MET A 799 -0.60 4.43 -58.86
N VAL A 800 -0.65 3.22 -59.42
CA VAL A 800 -1.73 2.78 -60.31
C VAL A 800 -2.52 1.65 -59.64
N ALA A 801 -3.84 1.79 -59.59
CA ALA A 801 -4.74 0.76 -59.08
C ALA A 801 -4.72 -0.49 -60.00
N ASN A 802 -4.47 -1.65 -59.41
CA ASN A 802 -4.53 -2.94 -60.09
C ASN A 802 -5.81 -3.69 -59.70
N LYS A 803 -6.77 -3.73 -60.62
CA LYS A 803 -8.08 -4.39 -60.45
C LYS A 803 -8.16 -5.79 -61.07
N GLU A 804 -7.08 -6.27 -61.70
CA GLU A 804 -7.04 -7.51 -62.47
C GLU A 804 -7.00 -8.77 -61.58
N GLY A 805 -6.84 -8.60 -60.27
CA GLY A 805 -6.82 -9.68 -59.28
C GLY A 805 -5.47 -10.40 -59.18
N ASN A 806 -5.48 -11.65 -58.71
CA ASN A 806 -4.27 -12.47 -58.69
C ASN A 806 -3.77 -12.71 -60.11
N ASP A 807 -2.47 -12.55 -60.34
CA ASP A 807 -1.80 -13.12 -61.51
C ASP A 807 -1.90 -14.67 -61.40
N PRO A 808 -2.49 -15.36 -62.39
CA PRO A 808 -2.57 -16.82 -62.40
C PRO A 808 -1.20 -17.51 -62.32
N ASN A 809 -0.12 -16.81 -62.69
CA ASN A 809 1.25 -17.30 -62.63
C ASN A 809 2.00 -16.88 -61.34
N ALA A 810 1.36 -16.10 -60.45
CA ALA A 810 1.99 -15.72 -59.19
C ALA A 810 2.17 -16.94 -58.27
N ALA A 811 3.37 -17.07 -57.71
CA ALA A 811 3.71 -18.11 -56.75
C ALA A 811 2.83 -18.08 -55.48
N VAL A 812 2.29 -16.91 -55.11
CA VAL A 812 1.37 -16.76 -53.97
C VAL A 812 0.03 -16.26 -54.47
N GLN A 813 -1.00 -17.10 -54.35
CA GLN A 813 -2.39 -16.71 -54.58
C GLN A 813 -2.96 -16.08 -53.30
N ARG A 814 -3.52 -14.86 -53.42
CA ARG A 814 -4.12 -14.13 -52.30
C ARG A 814 -5.64 -14.29 -52.32
N PRO A 815 -6.31 -14.48 -51.17
CA PRO A 815 -7.76 -14.60 -51.15
C PRO A 815 -8.43 -13.25 -51.49
N TYR A 816 -9.61 -13.28 -52.12
CA TYR A 816 -10.33 -12.08 -52.54
C TYR A 816 -10.96 -11.35 -51.35
N ASN A 817 -11.73 -12.04 -50.50
CA ASN A 817 -12.34 -11.46 -49.31
C ASN A 817 -12.36 -12.47 -48.16
N THR A 818 -11.70 -12.14 -47.04
CA THR A 818 -11.60 -13.01 -45.85
C THR A 818 -12.12 -12.32 -44.59
N HIS A 819 -13.20 -11.56 -44.71
CA HIS A 819 -13.85 -10.94 -43.55
C HIS A 819 -14.18 -12.00 -42.48
N LEU A 820 -13.72 -11.78 -41.26
CA LEU A 820 -13.92 -12.70 -40.13
C LEU A 820 -15.07 -12.20 -39.24
N SER A 821 -16.04 -13.06 -38.94
CA SER A 821 -17.16 -12.73 -38.05
C SER A 821 -16.71 -12.68 -36.59
N THR A 822 -16.86 -11.53 -35.94
CA THR A 822 -16.52 -11.36 -34.51
C THR A 822 -17.63 -11.83 -33.55
N LYS A 823 -18.68 -12.49 -34.07
CA LYS A 823 -19.88 -12.87 -33.32
C LYS A 823 -19.58 -13.73 -32.10
N VAL A 824 -18.79 -14.80 -32.26
CA VAL A 824 -18.48 -15.72 -31.15
C VAL A 824 -17.72 -15.04 -30.02
N LEU A 825 -16.84 -14.06 -30.32
CA LEU A 825 -16.20 -13.26 -29.27
C LEU A 825 -17.21 -12.43 -28.47
N LYS A 826 -18.19 -11.82 -29.16
CA LYS A 826 -19.28 -11.08 -28.49
C LYS A 826 -20.11 -12.01 -27.61
N ASP A 827 -20.46 -13.20 -28.12
CA ASP A 827 -21.29 -14.18 -27.42
C ASP A 827 -20.63 -14.69 -26.12
N VAL A 828 -19.29 -14.75 -26.06
CA VAL A 828 -18.55 -15.09 -24.83
C VAL A 828 -18.23 -13.88 -23.94
N GLY A 829 -18.74 -12.69 -24.29
CA GLY A 829 -18.64 -11.46 -23.51
C GLY A 829 -17.34 -10.67 -23.70
N ILE A 830 -16.62 -10.87 -24.81
CA ILE A 830 -15.37 -10.15 -25.11
C ILE A 830 -15.64 -8.93 -25.98
N ASN A 831 -15.04 -7.79 -25.63
CA ASN A 831 -15.19 -6.55 -26.40
C ASN A 831 -14.45 -6.64 -27.74
N VAL A 832 -15.17 -6.43 -28.84
CA VAL A 832 -14.62 -6.48 -30.20
C VAL A 832 -14.41 -5.11 -30.83
N GLN A 833 -14.53 -4.02 -30.07
CA GLN A 833 -14.25 -2.68 -30.57
C GLN A 833 -12.80 -2.57 -31.03
N ALA A 834 -12.60 -2.11 -32.27
CA ALA A 834 -11.31 -1.84 -32.87
C ALA A 834 -11.07 -0.33 -32.99
N MET A 835 -9.80 0.06 -32.88
CA MET A 835 -9.32 1.41 -33.16
C MET A 835 -9.58 1.75 -34.63
N LYS A 836 -10.12 2.94 -34.89
CA LYS A 836 -10.30 3.41 -36.27
C LYS A 836 -8.95 3.59 -36.96
N PHE A 837 -8.87 3.17 -38.22
CA PHE A 837 -7.63 3.14 -38.99
C PHE A 837 -6.96 4.52 -39.04
N ASP A 838 -7.72 5.52 -39.50
CA ASP A 838 -7.25 6.90 -39.68
C ASP A 838 -6.82 7.55 -38.35
N ASP A 839 -7.55 7.29 -37.26
CA ASP A 839 -7.29 7.91 -35.96
C ASP A 839 -5.97 7.40 -35.37
N TRP A 840 -5.72 6.09 -35.50
CA TRP A 840 -4.45 5.50 -35.06
C TRP A 840 -3.27 6.05 -35.87
N TRP A 841 -3.37 6.04 -37.20
CA TRP A 841 -2.28 6.49 -38.07
C TRP A 841 -1.96 7.97 -37.91
N LYS A 842 -2.97 8.84 -37.74
CA LYS A 842 -2.76 10.25 -37.40
C LYS A 842 -2.01 10.42 -36.08
N ALA A 843 -2.31 9.62 -35.08
CA ALA A 843 -1.62 9.69 -33.80
C ALA A 843 -0.19 9.15 -33.89
N TYR A 844 0.03 8.09 -34.68
CA TYR A 844 1.33 7.45 -34.86
C TYR A 844 2.31 8.31 -35.66
N LEU A 845 1.87 8.92 -36.78
CA LEU A 845 2.73 9.71 -37.68
C LEU A 845 2.97 11.16 -37.21
N LYS A 846 2.29 11.61 -36.15
CA LYS A 846 2.53 12.92 -35.51
C LYS A 846 3.68 12.91 -34.52
N LYS A 847 4.13 11.73 -34.09
CA LYS A 847 5.33 11.53 -33.28
C LYS A 847 6.54 11.46 -34.18
#